data_AF-A0AAV8G5B0-F1
#
_entry.id   AF-A0AAV8G5B0-F1
#
_cell.length_a   1.000
_cell.length_b   1.000
_cell.length_c   1.000
_cell.angle_alpha   90.00
_cell.angle_beta   90.00
_cell.angle_gamma   90.00
#
_symmetry.space_group_name_H-M   'P 1'
#
loop_
_entity.id
_entity.type
_entity.pdbx_description
1 polymer ?
#
loop_
_entity_poly.entity_id
_entity_poly.type
_entity_poly.pdbx_seq_one_letter_code
_entity_poly.pdbx_strand_id
1 'polypeptide(L)'
;MATERAELAKLCSSRNWSKAIRILDKLLAKSCSIQDICNRAFCYSQLELHKHVVKDCDKALQLDPNLLRAYILKGNALSSLGRKEEALLIWEKGYEIAVEESTDLKQLLELEELLSSAKLSQQQCSITEDTSVDTPPCDTKVVISEDRVVDTKTVICEDHTTDSSSSDGPTSPTESKTKEANGGSSEEGETGEKKEVSLSINTNKKMVEFCKNPNGGETIKLDRKLFVTNYSSKTKSISLDLRLSRGIAQVNEGNYNQAISIFDQILRETPTYPEALIGRGTAYAFQRELDSAIADFTKAIQSNPSAAEAWKRRGQARAALGEFCEAIEDLSKALQYEPNSPDVLHERGIVNFKFKDYNSAVEDLTACVKRDKKNSSAHTYLGLSLAAVGEHQKAETEHLLAIKLDQNFLDSWAHLAQLYLDLANSEKALQYLDNVLVIDGRFAKAYHLRGLLYHGMGQHRTAIKDLSVALTIEGLNIECLYLRASCYHAIGEYKSAAKDYDAVLDLELDSVDKFVLQCLAFYQKEIALYTASKVNFEFSQFNIDDDIDPLFKEYWCKRLHPKYVCEKVYRQPPLRISLKGGRLNKQEFKFTKHQISLLQAADHIGKRIQYNCPGFLHNRRQYRMVGLAAIEIAQKVSKHWRVLRNAKKNGKPIKKKDKLGLASLNRGGSGCSTSGPSAGTTTYSSVEERGVSVHSLPWQDIYSLAVKWRQISEPCDPVVWVNKLSEEFNSGFGSHTPLLLGQAKVVRYYPNYQRILDTAKTIILNTKYVTNAEDRLVDLSGKLDKIKSASSCFDLYNLVGENFWVSTTCDSMAYEGKKLEGTRITTQMTDRIGFDFAIRTPCTPSRWEEYDEEIAFAWEALCVAYSGDLFASHDLNMLNIVKDAILRMTYYWYNFMPLSRGSAAVGYTVMLGLFLAANMEVTTSIPPGVQVDWEAILSPNPETFIESVKQWMYPSIKINRSWKDHADVSMVFNTTGSVVAALSSYDN
;
A
#
# COMPACT_ATOMS: atom_id res chain seq x y z
N MET A 1 -73.29 7.59 -16.15
CA MET A 1 -72.35 8.46 -16.88
C MET A 1 -71.62 9.44 -15.96
N ALA A 2 -72.28 10.45 -15.35
CA ALA A 2 -71.57 11.46 -14.55
C ALA A 2 -70.87 10.90 -13.28
N THR A 3 -71.51 9.97 -12.56
CA THR A 3 -70.93 9.30 -11.38
C THR A 3 -69.77 8.36 -11.75
N GLU A 4 -69.93 7.57 -12.81
CA GLU A 4 -68.90 6.63 -13.31
C GLU A 4 -67.65 7.36 -13.84
N ARG A 5 -67.80 8.54 -14.47
CA ARG A 5 -66.67 9.36 -14.95
C ARG A 5 -65.89 10.03 -13.83
N ALA A 6 -66.58 10.52 -12.78
CA ALA A 6 -65.94 11.05 -11.59
C ALA A 6 -65.16 9.97 -10.82
N GLU A 7 -65.73 8.76 -10.75
CA GLU A 7 -65.06 7.61 -10.14
C GLU A 7 -63.84 7.16 -10.96
N LEU A 8 -63.94 7.13 -12.29
CA LEU A 8 -62.82 6.85 -13.19
C LEU A 8 -61.66 7.83 -12.99
N ALA A 9 -61.93 9.13 -12.95
CA ALA A 9 -60.91 10.16 -12.71
C ALA A 9 -60.20 9.95 -11.35
N LYS A 10 -60.95 9.62 -10.30
CA LYS A 10 -60.41 9.29 -8.97
C LYS A 10 -59.52 8.05 -9.00
N LEU A 11 -59.92 6.99 -9.70
CA LEU A 11 -59.14 5.76 -9.82
C LEU A 11 -57.86 5.95 -10.63
N CYS A 12 -57.91 6.73 -11.71
CA CYS A 12 -56.71 7.09 -12.47
C CYS A 12 -55.75 7.95 -11.64
N SER A 13 -56.26 8.89 -10.83
CA SER A 13 -55.43 9.70 -9.94
C SER A 13 -54.76 8.89 -8.81
N SER A 14 -55.42 7.82 -8.34
CA SER A 14 -54.87 6.90 -7.34
C SER A 14 -54.11 5.71 -7.93
N ARG A 15 -53.85 5.72 -9.26
CA ARG A 15 -53.13 4.67 -10.01
C ARG A 15 -53.73 3.26 -9.87
N ASN A 16 -55.03 3.15 -9.62
CA ASN A 16 -55.72 1.86 -9.49
C ASN A 16 -56.25 1.38 -10.84
N TRP A 17 -55.34 0.98 -11.74
CA TRP A 17 -55.61 0.71 -13.16
C TRP A 17 -56.58 -0.45 -13.40
N SER A 18 -56.53 -1.50 -12.58
CA SER A 18 -57.41 -2.67 -12.72
C SER A 18 -58.88 -2.34 -12.46
N LYS A 19 -59.15 -1.47 -11.48
CA LYS A 19 -60.52 -0.97 -11.21
C LYS A 19 -60.95 0.06 -12.26
N ALA A 20 -60.03 0.91 -12.73
CA ALA A 20 -60.30 1.87 -13.80
C ALA A 20 -60.73 1.15 -15.11
N ILE A 21 -60.07 0.04 -15.46
CA ILE A 21 -60.43 -0.80 -16.61
C ILE A 21 -61.85 -1.33 -16.48
N ARG A 22 -62.27 -1.81 -15.31
CA ARG A 22 -63.65 -2.30 -15.10
C ARG A 22 -64.72 -1.22 -15.29
N ILE A 23 -64.40 0.03 -14.95
CA ILE A 23 -65.31 1.16 -15.22
C ILE A 23 -65.30 1.49 -16.71
N LEU A 24 -64.13 1.51 -17.35
CA LEU A 24 -64.00 1.72 -18.79
C LEU A 24 -64.74 0.64 -19.60
N ASP A 25 -64.69 -0.63 -19.19
CA ASP A 25 -65.44 -1.72 -19.82
C ASP A 25 -66.96 -1.49 -19.74
N LYS A 26 -67.46 -1.03 -18.59
CA LYS A 26 -68.88 -0.66 -18.42
C LYS A 26 -69.27 0.54 -19.28
N LEU A 27 -68.40 1.54 -19.41
CA LEU A 27 -68.64 2.72 -20.26
C LEU A 27 -68.62 2.34 -21.74
N LEU A 28 -67.67 1.52 -22.17
CA LEU A 28 -67.53 1.05 -23.54
C LEU A 28 -68.64 0.09 -23.97
N ALA A 29 -69.24 -0.66 -23.03
CA ALA A 29 -70.42 -1.48 -23.28
C ALA A 29 -71.69 -0.65 -23.53
N LYS A 30 -71.76 0.59 -22.98
CA LYS A 30 -72.90 1.51 -23.16
C LYS A 30 -72.71 2.43 -24.37
N SER A 31 -71.49 2.90 -24.60
CA SER A 31 -71.15 3.80 -25.70
C SER A 31 -69.70 3.59 -26.13
N CYS A 32 -69.48 3.26 -27.41
CA CYS A 32 -68.15 3.03 -27.96
C CYS A 32 -67.45 4.37 -28.26
N SER A 33 -66.91 5.02 -27.23
CA SER A 33 -66.15 6.27 -27.36
C SER A 33 -64.66 6.01 -27.63
N ILE A 34 -64.10 6.66 -28.65
CA ILE A 34 -62.67 6.56 -29.04
C ILE A 34 -61.76 6.93 -27.85
N GLN A 35 -62.10 8.00 -27.13
CA GLN A 35 -61.35 8.45 -25.96
C GLN A 35 -61.32 7.38 -24.85
N ASP A 36 -62.42 6.66 -24.65
CA ASP A 36 -62.49 5.61 -23.62
C ASP A 36 -61.71 4.35 -24.04
N ILE A 37 -61.66 4.04 -25.33
CA ILE A 37 -60.80 2.96 -25.87
C ILE A 37 -59.32 3.30 -25.63
N CYS A 38 -58.89 4.52 -25.93
CA CYS A 38 -57.51 4.96 -25.69
C CYS A 38 -57.16 5.06 -24.21
N ASN A 39 -58.09 5.53 -23.36
CA ASN A 39 -57.89 5.53 -21.92
C ASN A 39 -57.74 4.10 -21.37
N ARG A 40 -58.45 3.12 -21.95
CA ARG A 40 -58.30 1.70 -21.57
C ARG A 40 -56.98 1.11 -22.07
N ALA A 41 -56.58 1.43 -23.30
CA ALA A 41 -55.25 1.08 -23.82
C ALA A 41 -54.12 1.64 -22.94
N PHE A 42 -54.26 2.89 -22.47
CA PHE A 42 -53.34 3.49 -21.52
C PHE A 42 -53.32 2.72 -20.19
N CYS A 43 -54.47 2.38 -19.61
CA CYS A 43 -54.52 1.60 -18.37
C CYS A 43 -53.89 0.21 -18.54
N TYR A 44 -54.07 -0.45 -19.69
CA TYR A 44 -53.39 -1.72 -19.99
C TYR A 44 -51.87 -1.55 -20.11
N SER A 45 -51.39 -0.42 -20.65
CA SER A 45 -49.95 -0.14 -20.74
C SER A 45 -49.30 -0.01 -19.36
N GLN A 46 -50.00 0.57 -18.39
CA GLN A 46 -49.52 0.71 -17.01
C GLN A 46 -49.50 -0.62 -16.24
N LEU A 47 -50.12 -1.66 -16.78
CA LEU A 47 -50.13 -3.02 -16.23
C LEU A 47 -49.30 -4.01 -17.07
N GLU A 48 -48.51 -3.51 -18.04
CA GLU A 48 -47.67 -4.33 -18.94
C GLU A 48 -48.45 -5.37 -19.76
N LEU A 49 -49.76 -5.15 -19.97
CA LEU A 49 -50.63 -6.02 -20.74
C LEU A 49 -50.58 -5.67 -22.24
N HIS A 50 -49.39 -5.74 -22.84
CA HIS A 50 -49.09 -5.20 -24.17
C HIS A 50 -49.97 -5.73 -25.31
N LYS A 51 -50.40 -6.99 -25.26
CA LYS A 51 -51.33 -7.56 -26.29
C LYS A 51 -52.71 -6.87 -26.28
N HIS A 52 -53.19 -6.45 -25.11
CA HIS A 52 -54.45 -5.73 -24.98
C HIS A 52 -54.31 -4.27 -25.42
N VAL A 53 -53.15 -3.66 -25.16
CA VAL A 53 -52.81 -2.31 -25.66
C VAL A 53 -52.87 -2.27 -27.19
N VAL A 54 -52.22 -3.21 -27.87
CA VAL A 54 -52.22 -3.28 -29.34
C VAL A 54 -53.65 -3.42 -29.88
N LYS A 55 -54.46 -4.32 -29.30
CA LYS A 55 -55.85 -4.54 -29.73
C LYS A 55 -56.73 -3.30 -29.59
N ASP A 56 -56.62 -2.58 -28.47
CA ASP A 56 -57.42 -1.37 -28.25
C ASP A 56 -56.90 -0.20 -29.11
N CYS A 57 -55.58 -0.09 -29.34
CA CYS A 57 -55.03 0.92 -30.24
C CYS A 57 -55.40 0.65 -31.71
N ASP A 58 -55.41 -0.61 -32.16
CA ASP A 58 -55.90 -0.98 -33.50
C ASP A 58 -57.35 -0.56 -33.70
N LYS A 59 -58.19 -0.82 -32.70
CA LYS A 59 -59.59 -0.42 -32.72
C LYS A 59 -59.77 1.10 -32.70
N ALA A 60 -58.92 1.82 -31.96
CA ALA A 60 -58.95 3.28 -31.92
C ALA A 60 -58.53 3.88 -33.26
N LEU A 61 -57.47 3.37 -33.88
CA LEU A 61 -56.95 3.83 -35.17
C LEU A 61 -57.88 3.51 -36.35
N GLN A 62 -58.68 2.44 -36.25
CA GLN A 62 -59.76 2.17 -37.22
C GLN A 62 -60.88 3.22 -37.15
N LEU A 63 -61.10 3.83 -35.98
CA LEU A 63 -62.16 4.83 -35.77
C LEU A 63 -61.67 6.25 -36.05
N ASP A 64 -60.42 6.55 -35.70
CA ASP A 64 -59.76 7.83 -35.97
C ASP A 64 -58.27 7.61 -36.28
N PRO A 65 -57.88 7.66 -37.57
CA PRO A 65 -56.49 7.55 -37.99
C PRO A 65 -55.60 8.71 -37.55
N ASN A 66 -56.15 9.84 -37.09
CA ASN A 66 -55.36 11.02 -36.70
C ASN A 66 -54.99 11.01 -35.20
N LEU A 67 -55.33 9.93 -34.49
CA LEU A 67 -55.12 9.81 -33.05
C LEU A 67 -53.68 9.42 -32.70
N LEU A 68 -52.79 10.42 -32.60
CA LEU A 68 -51.36 10.25 -32.33
C LEU A 68 -51.05 9.39 -31.09
N ARG A 69 -51.84 9.56 -30.02
CA ARG A 69 -51.64 8.79 -28.78
C ARG A 69 -51.77 7.28 -28.98
N ALA A 70 -52.58 6.83 -29.95
CA ALA A 70 -52.73 5.41 -30.26
C ALA A 70 -51.49 4.85 -30.99
N TYR A 71 -50.83 5.64 -31.85
CA TYR A 71 -49.55 5.24 -32.47
C TYR A 71 -48.43 5.09 -31.44
N ILE A 72 -48.32 6.05 -30.50
CA ILE A 72 -47.32 6.00 -29.42
C ILE A 72 -47.52 4.76 -28.54
N LEU A 73 -48.74 4.54 -28.04
CA LEU A 73 -49.06 3.42 -27.16
C LEU A 73 -48.89 2.06 -27.88
N LYS A 74 -49.28 1.97 -29.15
CA LYS A 74 -49.12 0.76 -29.95
C LYS A 74 -47.66 0.45 -30.24
N GLY A 75 -46.86 1.43 -30.66
CA GLY A 75 -45.43 1.22 -30.93
C GLY A 75 -44.66 0.85 -29.67
N ASN A 76 -44.93 1.49 -28.52
CA ASN A 76 -44.34 1.11 -27.23
C ASN A 76 -44.69 -0.34 -26.86
N ALA A 77 -45.96 -0.73 -27.00
CA ALA A 77 -46.38 -2.10 -26.72
C ALA A 77 -45.75 -3.14 -27.67
N LEU A 78 -45.58 -2.81 -28.96
CA LEU A 78 -44.91 -3.69 -29.93
C LEU A 78 -43.42 -3.83 -29.63
N SER A 79 -42.75 -2.75 -29.23
CA SER A 79 -41.35 -2.76 -28.81
C SER A 79 -41.15 -3.63 -27.56
N SER A 80 -42.02 -3.49 -26.55
CA SER A 80 -42.01 -4.35 -25.35
C SER A 80 -42.31 -5.82 -25.64
N LEU A 81 -43.01 -6.13 -26.74
CA LEU A 81 -43.24 -7.50 -27.22
C LEU A 81 -42.07 -8.05 -28.07
N GLY A 82 -40.98 -7.30 -28.22
CA GLY A 82 -39.82 -7.68 -29.02
C GLY A 82 -39.99 -7.46 -30.53
N ARG A 83 -41.12 -6.89 -30.99
CA ARG A 83 -41.43 -6.62 -32.40
C ARG A 83 -40.94 -5.23 -32.79
N LYS A 84 -39.63 -5.02 -32.73
CA LYS A 84 -38.99 -3.70 -32.85
C LYS A 84 -39.18 -3.04 -34.22
N GLU A 85 -39.12 -3.82 -35.30
CA GLU A 85 -39.33 -3.32 -36.67
C GLU A 85 -40.76 -2.80 -36.88
N GLU A 86 -41.75 -3.53 -36.37
CA GLU A 86 -43.14 -3.11 -36.43
C GLU A 86 -43.42 -1.88 -35.55
N ALA A 87 -42.75 -1.77 -34.40
CA ALA A 87 -42.84 -0.59 -33.55
C ALA A 87 -42.34 0.66 -34.28
N LEU A 88 -41.20 0.55 -34.99
CA LEU A 88 -40.62 1.63 -35.78
C LEU A 88 -41.57 2.06 -36.89
N LEU A 89 -42.12 1.13 -37.66
CA LEU A 89 -43.06 1.43 -38.75
C LEU A 89 -44.34 2.11 -38.25
N ILE A 90 -44.83 1.72 -37.07
CA ILE A 90 -45.99 2.36 -36.43
C ILE A 90 -45.67 3.78 -35.95
N TRP A 91 -44.49 4.02 -35.37
CA TRP A 91 -44.08 5.37 -34.99
C TRP A 91 -43.82 6.27 -36.20
N GLU A 92 -43.23 5.76 -37.28
CA GLU A 92 -43.01 6.52 -38.52
C GLU A 92 -44.35 6.94 -39.14
N LYS A 93 -45.30 6.00 -39.24
CA LYS A 93 -46.64 6.31 -39.73
C LYS A 93 -47.36 7.34 -38.86
N GLY A 94 -47.20 7.27 -37.54
CA GLY A 94 -47.77 8.27 -36.61
C GLY A 94 -47.12 9.64 -36.77
N TYR A 95 -45.81 9.68 -37.02
CA TYR A 95 -45.05 10.91 -37.25
C TYR A 95 -45.41 11.57 -38.58
N GLU A 96 -45.53 10.81 -39.68
CA GLU A 96 -45.95 11.32 -40.99
C GLU A 96 -47.31 12.03 -40.92
N ILE A 97 -48.29 11.40 -40.25
CA ILE A 97 -49.63 11.99 -40.03
C ILE A 97 -49.56 13.24 -39.15
N ALA A 98 -48.67 13.26 -38.15
CA ALA A 98 -48.52 14.39 -37.23
C ALA A 98 -47.89 15.63 -37.89
N VAL A 99 -47.00 15.43 -38.87
CA VAL A 99 -46.32 16.50 -39.61
C VAL A 99 -47.28 17.24 -40.56
N GLU A 100 -48.29 16.54 -41.10
CA GLU A 100 -49.25 17.13 -42.03
C GLU A 100 -50.42 17.84 -41.35
N GLU A 101 -50.88 17.39 -40.17
CA GLU A 101 -52.16 17.87 -39.58
C GLU A 101 -52.18 18.19 -38.06
N SER A 102 -51.10 18.04 -37.28
CA SER A 102 -51.25 18.06 -35.81
C SER A 102 -51.22 19.43 -35.10
N THR A 103 -52.06 19.57 -34.07
CA THR A 103 -52.14 20.72 -33.14
C THR A 103 -51.51 20.44 -31.76
N ASP A 104 -51.02 19.21 -31.50
CA ASP A 104 -50.45 18.78 -30.21
C ASP A 104 -48.94 18.47 -30.31
N LEU A 105 -48.14 19.53 -30.16
CA LEU A 105 -46.67 19.51 -30.23
C LEU A 105 -46.02 18.52 -29.24
N LYS A 106 -46.68 18.20 -28.12
CA LYS A 106 -46.12 17.31 -27.10
C LYS A 106 -46.03 15.87 -27.58
N GLN A 107 -47.05 15.39 -28.30
CA GLN A 107 -47.09 14.02 -28.81
C GLN A 107 -46.18 13.85 -30.04
N LEU A 108 -46.00 14.92 -30.82
CA LEU A 108 -45.05 14.95 -31.93
C LEU A 108 -43.60 14.79 -31.44
N LEU A 109 -43.20 15.54 -30.40
CA LEU A 109 -41.86 15.43 -29.81
C LEU A 109 -41.61 14.05 -29.17
N GLU A 110 -42.63 13.46 -28.53
CA GLU A 110 -42.55 12.10 -27.98
C GLU A 110 -42.32 11.05 -29.09
N LEU A 111 -42.98 11.21 -30.26
CA LEU A 111 -42.74 10.36 -31.44
C LEU A 111 -41.34 10.56 -32.03
N GLU A 112 -40.85 11.79 -32.10
CA GLU A 112 -39.51 12.10 -32.63
C GLU A 112 -38.39 11.50 -31.77
N GLU A 113 -38.53 11.55 -30.44
CA GLU A 113 -37.59 10.93 -29.50
C GLU A 113 -37.59 9.40 -29.64
N LEU A 114 -38.78 8.79 -29.73
CA LEU A 114 -38.93 7.34 -29.93
C LEU A 114 -38.30 6.89 -31.26
N LEU A 115 -38.50 7.63 -32.34
CA LEU A 115 -37.88 7.34 -33.65
C LEU A 115 -36.36 7.49 -33.63
N SER A 116 -35.85 8.54 -32.98
CA SER A 116 -34.40 8.78 -32.86
C SER A 116 -33.72 7.67 -32.07
N SER A 117 -34.33 7.26 -30.95
CA SER A 117 -33.81 6.15 -30.12
C SER A 117 -33.83 4.81 -30.86
N ALA A 118 -34.89 4.54 -31.64
CA ALA A 118 -35.01 3.32 -32.42
C ALA A 118 -33.99 3.24 -33.57
N LYS A 119 -33.74 4.36 -34.28
CA LYS A 119 -32.76 4.43 -35.39
C LYS A 119 -31.32 4.29 -34.91
N LEU A 120 -30.98 4.85 -33.75
CA LEU A 120 -29.67 4.64 -33.11
C LEU A 120 -29.42 3.17 -32.74
N SER A 121 -30.48 2.46 -32.32
CA SER A 121 -30.37 1.03 -32.00
C SER A 121 -30.19 0.14 -33.24
N GLN A 122 -30.72 0.53 -34.40
CA GLN A 122 -30.49 -0.18 -35.67
C GLN A 122 -29.06 0.04 -36.23
N GLN A 123 -28.51 1.24 -36.10
CA GLN A 123 -27.13 1.54 -36.53
C GLN A 123 -26.06 0.81 -35.70
N GLN A 124 -26.37 0.42 -34.45
CA GLN A 124 -25.50 -0.43 -33.65
C GLN A 124 -25.54 -1.92 -34.04
N CYS A 125 -26.63 -2.39 -34.67
CA CYS A 125 -26.75 -3.77 -35.17
C CYS A 125 -26.14 -3.95 -36.57
N SER A 126 -26.10 -2.91 -37.40
CA SER A 126 -25.53 -2.96 -38.76
C SER A 126 -23.99 -2.93 -38.82
N ILE A 127 -23.30 -2.79 -37.69
CA ILE A 127 -21.82 -2.81 -37.61
C ILE A 127 -21.31 -4.21 -37.21
N THR A 128 -22.19 -5.17 -36.95
CA THR A 128 -21.84 -6.53 -36.50
C THR A 128 -22.23 -7.66 -37.47
N GLU A 129 -22.62 -7.35 -38.71
CA GLU A 129 -23.04 -8.35 -39.72
C GLU A 129 -22.18 -8.33 -41.00
N ASP A 130 -20.86 -8.17 -40.86
CA ASP A 130 -19.90 -8.47 -41.94
C ASP A 130 -18.78 -9.38 -41.40
N THR A 131 -19.16 -10.51 -40.79
CA THR A 131 -18.42 -11.79 -40.84
C THR A 131 -19.20 -12.86 -40.07
N SER A 132 -20.05 -13.63 -40.76
CA SER A 132 -20.19 -15.07 -40.48
C SER A 132 -21.06 -15.75 -41.52
N VAL A 133 -20.48 -16.80 -42.11
CA VAL A 133 -21.07 -17.78 -43.00
C VAL A 133 -22.16 -18.59 -42.28
N ASP A 134 -23.21 -18.90 -43.04
CA ASP A 134 -24.40 -19.70 -42.72
C ASP A 134 -24.17 -20.94 -41.83
N THR A 135 -25.06 -21.16 -40.86
CA THR A 135 -25.69 -22.47 -40.59
C THR A 135 -26.94 -22.32 -39.69
N PRO A 136 -28.06 -23.03 -39.94
CA PRO A 136 -29.32 -22.91 -39.18
C PRO A 136 -29.54 -24.16 -38.25
N PRO A 137 -30.62 -24.27 -37.44
CA PRO A 137 -30.52 -24.34 -35.99
C PRO A 137 -31.02 -25.68 -35.40
N CYS A 138 -30.68 -25.99 -34.13
CA CYS A 138 -31.59 -26.81 -33.31
C CYS A 138 -31.34 -26.70 -31.80
N ASP A 139 -32.47 -26.79 -31.09
CA ASP A 139 -32.68 -26.82 -29.64
C ASP A 139 -31.85 -27.89 -28.90
N THR A 140 -31.57 -27.66 -27.60
CA THR A 140 -32.16 -28.42 -26.46
C THR A 140 -31.32 -28.25 -25.17
N LYS A 141 -32.03 -27.89 -24.10
CA LYS A 141 -31.85 -28.13 -22.64
C LYS A 141 -30.73 -29.08 -22.12
N VAL A 142 -30.24 -28.72 -20.91
CA VAL A 142 -30.00 -29.55 -19.70
C VAL A 142 -28.57 -30.07 -19.35
N VAL A 143 -28.03 -29.57 -18.21
CA VAL A 143 -27.47 -30.28 -17.01
C VAL A 143 -26.02 -30.87 -16.97
N ILE A 144 -25.26 -30.35 -15.97
CA ILE A 144 -24.34 -30.96 -14.95
C ILE A 144 -23.02 -31.69 -15.34
N SER A 145 -22.00 -31.36 -14.51
CA SER A 145 -20.83 -32.10 -13.97
C SER A 145 -19.54 -32.34 -14.75
N GLU A 146 -18.47 -31.80 -14.14
CA GLU A 146 -17.20 -32.40 -13.64
C GLU A 146 -16.27 -33.27 -14.50
N ASP A 147 -14.98 -33.11 -14.12
CA ASP A 147 -13.81 -33.97 -14.36
C ASP A 147 -13.17 -33.94 -15.76
N ARG A 148 -11.85 -34.05 -15.97
CA ARG A 148 -10.58 -33.99 -15.21
C ARG A 148 -9.50 -34.29 -16.28
N VAL A 149 -8.26 -33.81 -16.11
CA VAL A 149 -6.98 -34.52 -16.47
C VAL A 149 -6.66 -34.65 -17.99
N VAL A 150 -5.46 -34.54 -18.58
CA VAL A 150 -4.04 -34.29 -18.24
C VAL A 150 -3.25 -34.24 -19.58
N ASP A 151 -2.12 -33.52 -19.62
CA ASP A 151 -0.92 -33.64 -20.50
C ASP A 151 -1.07 -33.71 -22.05
N THR A 152 -0.17 -33.24 -22.92
CA THR A 152 1.30 -33.26 -22.91
C THR A 152 1.85 -32.43 -24.09
N LYS A 153 2.89 -31.63 -23.82
CA LYS A 153 4.21 -31.58 -24.51
C LYS A 153 4.36 -31.47 -26.07
N THR A 154 5.06 -30.37 -26.46
CA THR A 154 6.26 -30.24 -27.35
C THR A 154 6.20 -30.78 -28.80
N VAL A 155 6.73 -30.11 -29.84
CA VAL A 155 8.15 -29.98 -30.29
C VAL A 155 8.16 -29.05 -31.54
N ILE A 156 8.89 -27.91 -31.60
CA ILE A 156 10.21 -27.57 -32.22
C ILE A 156 10.45 -27.97 -33.72
N CYS A 157 11.13 -27.05 -34.44
CA CYS A 157 11.99 -27.18 -35.64
C CYS A 157 11.31 -26.92 -37.00
N GLU A 158 11.93 -26.32 -38.03
CA GLU A 158 13.12 -25.46 -38.26
C GLU A 158 13.11 -25.18 -39.79
N ASP A 159 13.96 -24.25 -40.22
CA ASP A 159 14.09 -23.68 -41.57
C ASP A 159 14.38 -24.64 -42.74
N HIS A 160 14.02 -24.22 -43.98
CA HIS A 160 14.97 -23.93 -45.09
C HIS A 160 14.31 -23.87 -46.50
N THR A 161 14.54 -22.74 -47.21
CA THR A 161 14.94 -22.50 -48.65
C THR A 161 14.38 -23.40 -49.80
N THR A 162 14.02 -22.96 -51.02
CA THR A 162 14.75 -22.18 -52.07
C THR A 162 13.85 -21.73 -53.26
N ASP A 163 14.20 -20.59 -53.90
CA ASP A 163 14.22 -20.15 -55.33
C ASP A 163 13.04 -20.28 -56.33
N SER A 164 12.69 -19.16 -57.02
CA SER A 164 13.18 -18.80 -58.39
C SER A 164 12.35 -17.70 -59.14
N SER A 165 13.09 -16.72 -59.75
CA SER A 165 12.88 -15.91 -61.01
C SER A 165 11.57 -15.13 -61.31
N SER A 166 11.51 -13.96 -61.99
CA SER A 166 12.45 -13.14 -62.81
C SER A 166 11.89 -11.73 -63.18
N SER A 167 12.81 -10.78 -63.49
CA SER A 167 12.80 -9.63 -64.48
C SER A 167 11.75 -8.50 -64.38
N ASP A 168 12.00 -7.20 -64.63
CA ASP A 168 13.14 -6.36 -65.06
C ASP A 168 12.78 -4.86 -64.80
N GLY A 169 13.77 -3.97 -64.59
CA GLY A 169 13.62 -2.48 -64.59
C GLY A 169 13.89 -1.87 -65.98
N PRO A 170 14.35 -0.60 -66.17
CA PRO A 170 14.50 0.58 -65.29
C PRO A 170 13.93 1.91 -65.93
N THR A 171 13.96 3.10 -65.31
CA THR A 171 14.97 4.18 -65.51
C THR A 171 14.58 5.51 -64.84
N SER A 172 15.60 6.32 -64.53
CA SER A 172 15.72 7.59 -63.77
C SER A 172 15.76 8.84 -64.70
N PRO A 173 16.33 10.03 -64.36
CA PRO A 173 16.41 10.87 -63.13
C PRO A 173 15.95 12.34 -63.43
N THR A 174 15.86 13.32 -62.51
CA THR A 174 16.94 14.27 -62.10
C THR A 174 16.35 15.47 -61.32
N GLU A 175 17.11 15.97 -60.32
CA GLU A 175 17.46 17.37 -59.94
C GLU A 175 16.40 18.51 -59.99
N SER A 176 16.38 19.58 -59.17
CA SER A 176 17.19 20.10 -58.07
C SER A 176 16.53 21.38 -57.48
N LYS A 177 16.86 21.66 -56.21
CA LYS A 177 17.26 22.97 -55.60
C LYS A 177 16.31 24.20 -55.53
N THR A 178 16.14 24.65 -54.27
CA THR A 178 16.31 26.04 -53.73
C THR A 178 15.28 27.12 -54.14
N LYS A 179 14.95 28.17 -53.38
CA LYS A 179 15.29 28.76 -52.07
C LYS A 179 14.34 29.99 -51.88
N GLU A 180 14.13 30.41 -50.62
CA GLU A 180 14.10 31.81 -50.08
C GLU A 180 13.30 32.92 -50.84
N ALA A 181 12.72 33.96 -50.24
CA ALA A 181 12.53 34.45 -48.87
C ALA A 181 11.67 35.73 -48.92
N ASN A 182 11.16 36.11 -47.74
CA ASN A 182 11.05 37.46 -47.15
C ASN A 182 10.17 38.61 -47.70
N GLY A 183 9.63 39.34 -46.71
CA GLY A 183 9.30 40.78 -46.70
C GLY A 183 7.86 41.08 -47.10
N GLY A 184 7.06 41.91 -46.44
CA GLY A 184 7.25 43.02 -45.49
C GLY A 184 6.08 43.99 -45.73
N SER A 185 5.27 44.28 -44.70
CA SER A 185 5.03 45.62 -44.10
C SER A 185 3.99 46.55 -44.77
N SER A 186 3.14 47.15 -43.91
CA SER A 186 2.49 48.49 -43.98
C SER A 186 1.53 48.78 -45.14
N GLU A 187 0.47 49.59 -45.08
CA GLU A 187 -0.18 50.49 -44.11
C GLU A 187 -1.56 50.89 -44.70
N GLU A 188 -2.47 51.30 -43.82
CA GLU A 188 -3.56 52.31 -43.95
C GLU A 188 -4.51 52.41 -45.17
N GLY A 189 -5.80 52.65 -44.87
CA GLY A 189 -6.74 53.26 -45.81
C GLY A 189 -8.22 53.03 -45.51
N GLU A 190 -8.85 53.99 -44.81
CA GLU A 190 -10.31 54.09 -44.62
C GLU A 190 -11.06 54.22 -45.95
N THR A 191 -12.29 53.69 -46.02
CA THR A 191 -13.53 54.43 -46.33
C THR A 191 -14.71 53.47 -46.41
N GLY A 192 -15.85 53.90 -45.85
CA GLY A 192 -17.05 53.09 -45.74
C GLY A 192 -17.90 53.06 -47.00
N GLU A 193 -18.70 52.00 -47.14
CA GLU A 193 -20.01 52.07 -47.77
C GLU A 193 -20.89 50.90 -47.29
N LYS A 194 -22.13 51.24 -46.94
CA LYS A 194 -23.17 50.30 -46.54
C LYS A 194 -23.59 49.46 -47.75
N LYS A 195 -23.63 48.13 -47.60
CA LYS A 195 -24.54 47.27 -48.38
C LYS A 195 -24.94 46.05 -47.55
N GLU A 196 -26.25 45.87 -47.45
CA GLU A 196 -26.95 44.72 -46.90
C GLU A 196 -26.45 43.43 -47.56
N VAL A 197 -26.08 42.42 -46.75
CA VAL A 197 -26.10 41.02 -47.21
C VAL A 197 -26.56 40.10 -46.08
N SER A 198 -27.53 39.29 -46.48
CA SER A 198 -28.14 38.12 -45.87
C SER A 198 -27.26 37.20 -45.02
N LEU A 199 -27.91 36.65 -43.99
CA LEU A 199 -27.48 35.50 -43.20
C LEU A 199 -27.11 34.29 -44.07
N SER A 200 -25.90 33.79 -43.86
CA SER A 200 -25.59 32.36 -44.06
C SER A 200 -24.53 31.95 -43.04
N ILE A 201 -24.97 31.21 -42.02
CA ILE A 201 -24.11 30.55 -41.04
C ILE A 201 -23.40 29.42 -41.77
N ASN A 202 -22.07 29.50 -41.87
CA ASN A 202 -21.23 28.39 -42.31
C ASN A 202 -20.22 28.09 -41.20
N THR A 203 -20.44 26.99 -40.50
CA THR A 203 -19.58 26.47 -39.44
C THR A 203 -18.36 25.78 -40.04
N ASN A 204 -17.17 26.29 -39.76
CA ASN A 204 -15.96 25.47 -39.77
C ASN A 204 -14.91 25.94 -38.75
N LYS A 205 -14.60 25.02 -37.82
CA LYS A 205 -13.33 24.75 -37.13
C LYS A 205 -12.32 25.90 -36.92
N LYS A 206 -12.06 26.22 -35.64
CA LYS A 206 -10.72 26.49 -35.05
C LYS A 206 -10.74 26.01 -33.58
N MET A 207 -10.05 24.92 -33.27
CA MET A 207 -8.73 24.86 -32.62
C MET A 207 -8.67 25.56 -31.26
N VAL A 208 -8.60 24.74 -30.20
CA VAL A 208 -8.42 25.11 -28.80
C VAL A 208 -6.94 25.04 -28.46
N GLU A 209 -6.39 26.15 -27.96
CA GLU A 209 -5.09 26.23 -27.30
C GLU A 209 -5.18 25.68 -25.87
N PHE A 210 -4.22 24.84 -25.52
CA PHE A 210 -4.02 24.29 -24.19
C PHE A 210 -3.33 25.31 -23.27
N CYS A 211 -3.94 25.63 -22.13
CA CYS A 211 -3.23 26.22 -20.99
C CYS A 211 -3.06 25.16 -19.88
N LYS A 212 -1.80 24.85 -19.55
CA LYS A 212 -1.39 24.02 -18.40
C LYS A 212 -1.36 24.90 -17.15
N ASN A 213 -1.87 24.40 -16.03
CA ASN A 213 -1.47 24.89 -14.70
C ASN A 213 -1.07 23.70 -13.80
N PRO A 214 0.06 23.77 -13.07
CA PRO A 214 0.56 22.71 -12.23
C PRO A 214 0.08 22.91 -10.79
N ASN A 215 -0.50 21.88 -10.17
CA ASN A 215 -0.37 21.56 -8.74
C ASN A 215 -1.25 20.35 -8.42
N GLY A 216 -0.62 19.28 -7.93
CA GLY A 216 -1.26 18.03 -7.56
C GLY A 216 -2.19 18.22 -6.36
N GLY A 217 -3.47 18.07 -6.62
CA GLY A 217 -4.50 17.66 -5.67
C GLY A 217 -5.46 16.78 -6.45
N GLU A 218 -5.91 15.67 -5.87
CA GLU A 218 -6.81 14.70 -6.51
C GLU A 218 -7.98 15.41 -7.22
N THR A 219 -7.87 15.57 -8.54
CA THR A 219 -8.96 16.11 -9.37
C THR A 219 -9.90 14.96 -9.71
N ILE A 220 -11.10 15.02 -9.13
CA ILE A 220 -12.25 14.22 -9.57
C ILE A 220 -12.46 14.49 -11.06
N LYS A 221 -12.35 13.45 -11.89
CA LYS A 221 -12.64 13.53 -13.32
C LYS A 221 -14.11 13.89 -13.52
N LEU A 222 -14.34 14.95 -14.30
CA LEU A 222 -15.66 15.45 -14.66
C LEU A 222 -16.29 14.50 -15.70
N ASP A 223 -17.20 13.64 -15.27
CA ASP A 223 -18.04 12.90 -16.22
C ASP A 223 -19.22 13.79 -16.64
N ARG A 224 -19.21 14.23 -17.91
CA ARG A 224 -20.27 15.07 -18.47
C ARG A 224 -21.52 14.23 -18.70
N LYS A 225 -22.37 14.09 -17.68
CA LYS A 225 -23.79 13.77 -17.88
C LYS A 225 -24.63 15.03 -17.75
N LEU A 226 -25.19 15.43 -18.89
CA LEU A 226 -26.13 16.53 -19.06
C LEU A 226 -27.37 16.31 -18.19
N PHE A 227 -27.62 17.23 -17.25
CA PHE A 227 -28.94 17.43 -16.66
C PHE A 227 -29.88 17.93 -17.77
N VAL A 228 -30.91 17.16 -18.10
CA VAL A 228 -32.07 17.67 -18.85
C VAL A 228 -33.28 17.51 -17.96
N THR A 229 -33.79 18.62 -17.44
CA THR A 229 -35.06 18.67 -16.72
C THR A 229 -36.12 19.33 -17.59
N ASN A 230 -37.23 18.63 -17.76
CA ASN A 230 -38.40 19.00 -18.56
C ASN A 230 -39.07 20.31 -18.10
N TYR A 231 -39.47 21.13 -19.07
CA TYR A 231 -40.17 22.40 -18.87
C TYR A 231 -41.64 22.20 -18.45
N SER A 232 -42.07 22.94 -17.42
CA SER A 232 -43.48 23.09 -17.04
C SER A 232 -43.82 24.57 -16.92
N SER A 233 -44.94 24.98 -17.54
CA SER A 233 -45.32 26.38 -17.73
C SER A 233 -45.89 27.04 -16.47
N LYS A 234 -45.15 28.02 -15.90
CA LYS A 234 -45.66 29.22 -15.18
C LYS A 234 -44.53 30.25 -15.09
N THR A 235 -44.77 31.49 -15.49
CA THR A 235 -43.77 32.55 -15.80
C THR A 235 -42.80 32.95 -14.67
N LYS A 236 -43.04 32.61 -13.40
CA LYS A 236 -42.04 32.77 -12.32
C LYS A 236 -41.06 31.59 -12.22
N SER A 237 -41.46 30.36 -12.56
CA SER A 237 -40.55 29.19 -12.53
C SER A 237 -39.56 29.24 -13.68
N ILE A 238 -39.96 29.72 -14.86
CA ILE A 238 -39.08 29.85 -16.03
C ILE A 238 -37.85 30.74 -15.73
N SER A 239 -38.03 31.84 -14.98
CA SER A 239 -36.90 32.68 -14.55
C SER A 239 -36.04 32.03 -13.48
N LEU A 240 -36.60 31.19 -12.61
CA LEU A 240 -35.87 30.49 -11.55
C LEU A 240 -35.03 29.35 -12.13
N ASP A 241 -35.62 28.52 -12.98
CA ASP A 241 -34.98 27.37 -13.63
C ASP A 241 -33.84 27.81 -14.57
N LEU A 242 -34.01 28.95 -15.26
CA LEU A 242 -32.95 29.57 -16.07
C LEU A 242 -31.78 30.09 -15.21
N ARG A 243 -32.06 30.72 -14.05
CA ARG A 243 -31.01 31.18 -13.14
C ARG A 243 -30.30 29.99 -12.49
N LEU A 244 -31.02 28.94 -12.13
CA LEU A 244 -30.47 27.71 -11.55
C LEU A 244 -29.53 27.01 -12.55
N SER A 245 -29.99 26.80 -13.78
CA SER A 245 -29.16 26.20 -14.84
C SER A 245 -27.93 27.05 -15.17
N ARG A 246 -28.06 28.38 -15.19
CA ARG A 246 -26.91 29.29 -15.34
C ARG A 246 -25.94 29.18 -14.16
N GLY A 247 -26.42 29.11 -12.93
CA GLY A 247 -25.59 28.92 -11.74
C GLY A 247 -24.80 27.61 -11.81
N ILE A 248 -25.45 26.51 -12.18
CA ILE A 248 -24.81 25.19 -12.36
C ILE A 248 -23.76 25.24 -13.49
N ALA A 249 -24.07 25.90 -14.60
CA ALA A 249 -23.10 26.09 -15.68
C ALA A 249 -21.86 26.86 -15.21
N GLN A 250 -22.03 27.91 -14.40
CA GLN A 250 -20.90 28.65 -13.82
C GLN A 250 -20.06 27.79 -12.86
N VAL A 251 -20.67 26.88 -12.09
CA VAL A 251 -19.91 25.89 -11.28
C VAL A 251 -19.08 24.99 -12.19
N ASN A 252 -19.67 24.46 -13.25
CA ASN A 252 -18.99 23.56 -14.19
C ASN A 252 -17.87 24.27 -14.98
N GLU A 253 -17.97 25.57 -15.20
CA GLU A 253 -16.95 26.42 -15.82
C GLU A 253 -15.83 26.85 -14.84
N GLY A 254 -15.97 26.57 -13.54
CA GLY A 254 -15.02 26.99 -12.51
C GLY A 254 -15.20 28.42 -12.00
N ASN A 255 -16.25 29.12 -12.43
CA ASN A 255 -16.57 30.50 -12.05
C ASN A 255 -17.35 30.55 -10.73
N TYR A 256 -16.76 30.02 -9.66
CA TYR A 256 -17.45 29.76 -8.38
C TYR A 256 -18.06 31.02 -7.75
N ASN A 257 -17.37 32.16 -7.76
CA ASN A 257 -17.89 33.42 -7.22
C ASN A 257 -19.15 33.90 -7.97
N GLN A 258 -19.18 33.73 -9.29
CA GLN A 258 -20.35 34.10 -10.10
C GLN A 258 -21.51 33.13 -9.85
N ALA A 259 -21.21 31.82 -9.74
CA ALA A 259 -22.19 30.81 -9.37
C ALA A 259 -22.82 31.12 -8.00
N ILE A 260 -22.01 31.41 -6.98
CA ILE A 260 -22.45 31.78 -5.63
C ILE A 260 -23.36 33.00 -5.69
N SER A 261 -22.97 34.07 -6.39
CA SER A 261 -23.80 35.27 -6.56
C SER A 261 -25.15 34.97 -7.21
N ILE A 262 -25.20 34.07 -8.20
CA ILE A 262 -26.46 33.65 -8.85
C ILE A 262 -27.32 32.85 -7.87
N PHE A 263 -26.74 31.90 -7.13
CA PHE A 263 -27.48 31.13 -6.12
C PHE A 263 -27.94 32.01 -4.95
N ASP A 264 -27.18 33.02 -4.55
CA ASP A 264 -27.59 34.01 -3.54
C ASP A 264 -28.79 34.84 -3.99
N GLN A 265 -28.89 35.16 -5.28
CA GLN A 265 -30.08 35.81 -5.83
C GLN A 265 -31.29 34.87 -5.73
N ILE A 266 -31.14 33.59 -6.06
CA ILE A 266 -32.20 32.59 -5.92
C ILE A 266 -32.61 32.45 -4.45
N LEU A 267 -31.65 32.29 -3.54
CA LEU A 267 -31.90 32.06 -2.12
C LEU A 267 -32.40 33.31 -1.38
N ARG A 268 -32.21 34.52 -1.93
CA ARG A 268 -32.92 35.72 -1.44
C ARG A 268 -34.41 35.67 -1.73
N GLU A 269 -34.81 35.10 -2.87
CA GLU A 269 -36.21 34.96 -3.26
C GLU A 269 -36.85 33.71 -2.62
N THR A 270 -36.12 32.60 -2.57
CA THR A 270 -36.55 31.30 -2.03
C THR A 270 -35.47 30.70 -1.10
N PRO A 271 -35.44 31.09 0.19
CA PRO A 271 -34.34 30.75 1.11
C PRO A 271 -34.05 29.27 1.36
N THR A 272 -35.03 28.40 1.13
CA THR A 272 -34.91 26.95 1.36
C THR A 272 -34.88 26.15 0.07
N TYR A 273 -34.65 26.77 -1.09
CA TYR A 273 -34.69 26.05 -2.37
C TYR A 273 -33.53 25.03 -2.48
N PRO A 274 -33.79 23.71 -2.44
CA PRO A 274 -32.76 22.69 -2.25
C PRO A 274 -31.68 22.70 -3.33
N GLU A 275 -32.07 22.84 -4.60
CA GLU A 275 -31.16 22.78 -5.74
C GLU A 275 -30.19 23.97 -5.76
N ALA A 276 -30.64 25.17 -5.36
CA ALA A 276 -29.75 26.33 -5.23
C ALA A 276 -28.83 26.22 -4.01
N LEU A 277 -29.29 25.64 -2.90
CA LEU A 277 -28.44 25.33 -1.74
C LEU A 277 -27.37 24.30 -2.09
N ILE A 278 -27.72 23.22 -2.81
CA ILE A 278 -26.76 22.22 -3.31
C ILE A 278 -25.77 22.87 -4.28
N GLY A 279 -26.25 23.70 -5.21
CA GLY A 279 -25.41 24.41 -6.17
C GLY A 279 -24.42 25.36 -5.48
N ARG A 280 -24.87 26.16 -4.52
CA ARG A 280 -24.01 27.08 -3.76
C ARG A 280 -23.03 26.35 -2.85
N GLY A 281 -23.50 25.33 -2.14
CA GLY A 281 -22.65 24.48 -1.32
C GLY A 281 -21.56 23.78 -2.15
N THR A 282 -21.88 23.34 -3.37
CA THR A 282 -20.89 22.76 -4.30
C THR A 282 -19.84 23.78 -4.73
N ALA A 283 -20.24 25.03 -5.01
CA ALA A 283 -19.31 26.10 -5.32
C ALA A 283 -18.37 26.41 -4.13
N TYR A 284 -18.91 26.48 -2.90
CA TYR A 284 -18.10 26.63 -1.69
C TYR A 284 -17.12 25.47 -1.50
N ALA A 285 -17.56 24.22 -1.72
CA ALA A 285 -16.69 23.04 -1.62
C ALA A 285 -15.51 23.11 -2.60
N PHE A 286 -15.74 23.55 -3.85
CA PHE A 286 -14.66 23.76 -4.82
C PHE A 286 -13.72 24.91 -4.46
N GLN A 287 -14.19 25.91 -3.69
CA GLN A 287 -13.34 26.95 -3.09
C GLN A 287 -12.62 26.50 -1.81
N ARG A 288 -12.79 25.24 -1.40
CA ARG A 288 -12.32 24.65 -0.13
C ARG A 288 -12.95 25.27 1.13
N GLU A 289 -14.08 25.95 0.99
CA GLU A 289 -14.90 26.42 2.11
C GLU A 289 -15.86 25.31 2.56
N LEU A 290 -15.28 24.23 3.12
CA LEU A 290 -16.00 22.99 3.41
C LEU A 290 -17.09 23.17 4.50
N ASP A 291 -16.85 23.99 5.52
CA ASP A 291 -17.85 24.28 6.56
C ASP A 291 -19.08 25.00 5.99
N SER A 292 -18.85 26.02 5.14
CA SER A 292 -19.91 26.75 4.43
C SER A 292 -20.71 25.80 3.53
N ALA A 293 -20.00 24.90 2.81
CA ALA A 293 -20.62 23.89 1.98
C ALA A 293 -21.51 22.93 2.80
N ILE A 294 -21.00 22.41 3.91
CA ILE A 294 -21.74 21.51 4.83
C ILE A 294 -22.97 22.20 5.40
N ALA A 295 -22.90 23.49 5.74
CA ALA A 295 -24.03 24.25 6.23
C ALA A 295 -25.15 24.36 5.17
N ASP A 296 -24.79 24.63 3.92
CA ASP A 296 -25.75 24.71 2.81
C ASP A 296 -26.34 23.35 2.44
N PHE A 297 -25.54 22.28 2.39
CA PHE A 297 -26.07 20.93 2.19
C PHE A 297 -27.00 20.50 3.32
N THR A 298 -26.69 20.88 4.57
CA THR A 298 -27.55 20.60 5.72
C THR A 298 -28.90 21.30 5.60
N LYS A 299 -28.92 22.56 5.16
CA LYS A 299 -30.17 23.28 4.87
C LYS A 299 -30.94 22.63 3.71
N ALA A 300 -30.24 22.18 2.66
CA ALA A 300 -30.87 21.48 1.54
C ALA A 300 -31.56 20.19 2.01
N ILE A 301 -30.91 19.41 2.87
CA ILE A 301 -31.45 18.20 3.49
C ILE A 301 -32.65 18.51 4.39
N GLN A 302 -32.57 19.58 5.20
CA GLN A 302 -33.70 20.01 6.04
C GLN A 302 -34.92 20.40 5.20
N SER A 303 -34.71 21.02 4.03
CA SER A 303 -35.80 21.38 3.13
C SER A 303 -36.34 20.19 2.32
N ASN A 304 -35.47 19.26 1.92
CA ASN A 304 -35.85 18.05 1.19
C ASN A 304 -35.01 16.86 1.67
N PRO A 305 -35.51 16.08 2.64
CA PRO A 305 -34.78 14.94 3.19
C PRO A 305 -34.48 13.84 2.16
N SER A 306 -35.29 13.73 1.10
CA SER A 306 -35.09 12.74 0.03
C SER A 306 -34.09 13.15 -1.05
N ALA A 307 -33.48 14.33 -0.95
CA ALA A 307 -32.47 14.79 -1.89
C ALA A 307 -31.14 14.02 -1.70
N ALA A 308 -31.01 12.87 -2.36
CA ALA A 308 -29.81 12.01 -2.29
C ALA A 308 -28.51 12.77 -2.60
N GLU A 309 -28.55 13.67 -3.60
CA GLU A 309 -27.39 14.50 -3.97
C GLU A 309 -26.90 15.38 -2.82
N ALA A 310 -27.79 15.94 -2.00
CA ALA A 310 -27.40 16.77 -0.85
C ALA A 310 -26.68 15.95 0.22
N TRP A 311 -27.17 14.73 0.50
CA TRP A 311 -26.51 13.78 1.39
C TRP A 311 -25.14 13.38 0.84
N LYS A 312 -25.04 13.03 -0.45
CA LYS A 312 -23.79 12.67 -1.11
C LYS A 312 -22.74 13.77 -1.00
N ARG A 313 -23.12 15.01 -1.36
CA ARG A 313 -22.22 16.17 -1.36
C ARG A 313 -21.76 16.55 0.05
N ARG A 314 -22.65 16.45 1.05
CA ARG A 314 -22.26 16.65 2.45
C ARG A 314 -21.30 15.57 2.93
N GLY A 315 -21.55 14.31 2.57
CA GLY A 315 -20.64 13.21 2.87
C GLY A 315 -19.24 13.42 2.27
N GLN A 316 -19.15 13.84 1.01
CA GLN A 316 -17.88 14.19 0.37
C GLN A 316 -17.15 15.33 1.09
N ALA A 317 -17.85 16.41 1.45
CA ALA A 317 -17.27 17.54 2.17
C ALA A 317 -16.76 17.16 3.57
N ARG A 318 -17.53 16.34 4.30
CA ARG A 318 -17.16 15.79 5.61
C ARG A 318 -15.94 14.86 5.50
N ALA A 319 -15.91 14.00 4.50
CA ALA A 319 -14.75 13.15 4.23
C ALA A 319 -13.48 13.97 3.95
N ALA A 320 -13.60 15.11 3.24
CA ALA A 320 -12.50 16.02 3.01
C ALA A 320 -12.01 16.75 4.27
N LEU A 321 -12.87 16.91 5.29
CA LEU A 321 -12.51 17.38 6.63
C LEU A 321 -11.96 16.27 7.54
N GLY A 322 -12.01 15.00 7.11
CA GLY A 322 -11.59 13.84 7.92
C GLY A 322 -12.69 13.29 8.84
N GLU A 323 -13.92 13.80 8.74
CA GLU A 323 -15.12 13.31 9.45
C GLU A 323 -15.68 12.05 8.77
N PHE A 324 -14.89 10.97 8.80
CA PHE A 324 -15.19 9.76 8.01
C PHE A 324 -16.46 9.04 8.47
N CYS A 325 -16.73 8.95 9.77
CA CYS A 325 -17.93 8.27 10.29
C CYS A 325 -19.21 8.96 9.80
N GLU A 326 -19.26 10.28 9.98
CA GLU A 326 -20.36 11.13 9.56
C GLU A 326 -20.52 11.15 8.03
N ALA A 327 -19.40 11.09 7.30
CA ALA A 327 -19.41 10.94 5.85
C ALA A 327 -20.01 9.61 5.40
N ILE A 328 -19.63 8.49 6.03
CA ILE A 328 -20.18 7.15 5.73
C ILE A 328 -21.67 7.11 6.02
N GLU A 329 -22.13 7.71 7.13
CA GLU A 329 -23.55 7.83 7.46
C GLU A 329 -24.33 8.60 6.39
N ASP A 330 -23.82 9.76 5.96
CA ASP A 330 -24.44 10.58 4.93
C ASP A 330 -24.51 9.86 3.58
N LEU A 331 -23.42 9.21 3.15
CA LEU A 331 -23.38 8.44 1.91
C LEU A 331 -24.30 7.20 1.98
N SER A 332 -24.43 6.59 3.15
CA SER A 332 -25.38 5.49 3.37
C SER A 332 -26.83 5.96 3.26
N LYS A 333 -27.15 7.17 3.74
CA LYS A 333 -28.47 7.78 3.53
C LYS A 333 -28.72 8.14 2.08
N ALA A 334 -27.72 8.64 1.36
CA ALA A 334 -27.83 8.85 -0.09
C ALA A 334 -28.21 7.55 -0.82
N LEU A 335 -27.58 6.41 -0.48
CA LEU A 335 -27.92 5.09 -1.03
C LEU A 335 -29.29 4.55 -0.60
N GLN A 336 -29.87 5.02 0.51
CA GLN A 336 -31.25 4.67 0.86
C GLN A 336 -32.27 5.31 -0.10
N TYR A 337 -32.01 6.53 -0.55
CA TYR A 337 -32.87 7.26 -1.49
C TYR A 337 -32.61 6.92 -2.95
N GLU A 338 -31.34 6.68 -3.30
CA GLU A 338 -30.92 6.20 -4.62
C GLU A 338 -30.18 4.87 -4.49
N PRO A 339 -30.91 3.75 -4.32
CA PRO A 339 -30.29 2.45 -4.23
C PRO A 339 -29.47 2.18 -5.48
N ASN A 340 -28.27 1.63 -5.30
CA ASN A 340 -27.39 1.19 -6.39
C ASN A 340 -26.76 2.31 -7.24
N SER A 341 -26.79 3.58 -6.82
CA SER A 341 -26.09 4.67 -7.51
C SER A 341 -24.57 4.38 -7.57
N PRO A 342 -23.97 4.16 -8.75
CA PRO A 342 -22.54 3.83 -8.86
C PRO A 342 -21.65 4.93 -8.28
N ASP A 343 -22.01 6.19 -8.50
CA ASP A 343 -21.27 7.36 -8.00
C ASP A 343 -21.23 7.36 -6.46
N VAL A 344 -22.37 7.10 -5.80
CA VAL A 344 -22.42 7.09 -4.32
C VAL A 344 -21.67 5.86 -3.77
N LEU A 345 -21.77 4.70 -4.43
CA LEU A 345 -21.01 3.50 -4.06
C LEU A 345 -19.50 3.73 -4.20
N HIS A 346 -19.07 4.38 -5.28
CA HIS A 346 -17.67 4.75 -5.50
C HIS A 346 -17.15 5.66 -4.38
N GLU A 347 -17.89 6.72 -4.07
CA GLU A 347 -17.51 7.68 -3.03
C GLU A 347 -17.48 7.03 -1.65
N ARG A 348 -18.51 6.25 -1.27
CA ARG A 348 -18.53 5.55 0.02
C ARG A 348 -17.43 4.50 0.11
N GLY A 349 -17.13 3.83 -1.01
CA GLY A 349 -15.99 2.93 -1.13
C GLY A 349 -14.64 3.60 -0.87
N ILE A 350 -14.41 4.79 -1.44
CA ILE A 350 -13.20 5.59 -1.18
C ILE A 350 -13.14 6.03 0.28
N VAL A 351 -14.26 6.51 0.84
CA VAL A 351 -14.32 6.95 2.24
C VAL A 351 -14.05 5.76 3.18
N ASN A 352 -14.64 4.59 2.93
CA ASN A 352 -14.37 3.36 3.67
C ASN A 352 -12.89 2.96 3.57
N PHE A 353 -12.27 3.07 2.38
CA PHE A 353 -10.85 2.81 2.21
C PHE A 353 -9.98 3.79 3.04
N LYS A 354 -10.28 5.10 2.99
CA LYS A 354 -9.58 6.13 3.79
C LYS A 354 -9.81 5.93 5.30
N PHE A 355 -11.00 5.47 5.68
CA PHE A 355 -11.37 5.08 7.03
C PHE A 355 -10.72 3.75 7.49
N LYS A 356 -10.10 3.01 6.56
CA LYS A 356 -9.47 1.69 6.75
C LYS A 356 -10.45 0.55 7.04
N ASP A 357 -11.71 0.71 6.65
CA ASP A 357 -12.67 -0.38 6.50
C ASP A 357 -12.59 -0.96 5.08
N TYR A 358 -11.52 -1.71 4.84
CA TYR A 358 -11.22 -2.30 3.53
C TYR A 358 -12.27 -3.32 3.07
N ASN A 359 -12.92 -4.05 3.97
CA ASN A 359 -13.96 -5.00 3.61
C ASN A 359 -15.18 -4.28 3.04
N SER A 360 -15.71 -3.27 3.74
CA SER A 360 -16.81 -2.46 3.21
C SER A 360 -16.41 -1.66 1.96
N ALA A 361 -15.15 -1.22 1.87
CA ALA A 361 -14.64 -0.61 0.64
C ALA A 361 -14.67 -1.60 -0.55
N VAL A 362 -14.20 -2.84 -0.37
CA VAL A 362 -14.26 -3.89 -1.40
C VAL A 362 -15.69 -4.17 -1.82
N GLU A 363 -16.63 -4.27 -0.87
CA GLU A 363 -18.05 -4.50 -1.17
C GLU A 363 -18.64 -3.39 -2.05
N ASP A 364 -18.50 -2.13 -1.62
CA ASP A 364 -19.03 -0.97 -2.32
C ASP A 364 -18.38 -0.78 -3.70
N LEU A 365 -17.05 -0.89 -3.79
CA LEU A 365 -16.32 -0.70 -5.05
C LEU A 365 -16.59 -1.85 -6.03
N THR A 366 -16.72 -3.08 -5.54
CA THR A 366 -17.17 -4.22 -6.37
C THR A 366 -18.58 -4.00 -6.90
N ALA A 367 -19.48 -3.47 -6.08
CA ALA A 367 -20.83 -3.12 -6.49
C ALA A 367 -20.82 -1.97 -7.52
N CYS A 368 -19.93 -0.99 -7.36
CA CYS A 368 -19.73 0.10 -8.32
C CYS A 368 -19.26 -0.42 -9.68
N VAL A 369 -18.13 -1.13 -9.76
CA VAL A 369 -17.54 -1.57 -11.04
C VAL A 369 -18.44 -2.56 -11.81
N LYS A 370 -19.31 -3.30 -11.12
CA LYS A 370 -20.32 -4.14 -11.78
C LYS A 370 -21.35 -3.32 -12.57
N ARG A 371 -21.65 -2.11 -12.12
CA ARG A 371 -22.68 -1.22 -12.68
C ARG A 371 -22.07 -0.21 -13.64
N ASP A 372 -20.97 0.40 -13.24
CA ASP A 372 -20.15 1.25 -14.09
C ASP A 372 -18.79 0.59 -14.37
N LYS A 373 -18.79 -0.23 -15.44
CA LYS A 373 -17.62 -1.01 -15.88
C LYS A 373 -16.49 -0.16 -16.46
N LYS A 374 -16.72 1.14 -16.68
CA LYS A 374 -15.73 2.06 -17.29
C LYS A 374 -15.09 2.99 -16.26
N ASN A 375 -15.48 2.90 -15.00
CA ASN A 375 -14.93 3.73 -13.94
C ASN A 375 -13.51 3.27 -13.54
N SER A 376 -12.49 3.88 -14.16
CA SER A 376 -11.08 3.58 -13.87
C SER A 376 -10.70 3.88 -12.42
N SER A 377 -11.28 4.91 -11.81
CA SER A 377 -11.05 5.24 -10.39
C SER A 377 -11.57 4.15 -9.46
N ALA A 378 -12.78 3.63 -9.70
CA ALA A 378 -13.36 2.57 -8.90
C ALA A 378 -12.53 1.29 -8.96
N HIS A 379 -12.04 0.91 -10.14
CA HIS A 379 -11.12 -0.23 -10.29
C HIS A 379 -9.81 -0.01 -9.51
N THR A 380 -9.24 1.20 -9.54
CA THR A 380 -8.01 1.51 -8.80
C THR A 380 -8.19 1.40 -7.29
N TYR A 381 -9.24 1.99 -6.74
CA TYR A 381 -9.53 1.89 -5.31
C TYR A 381 -9.94 0.48 -4.88
N LEU A 382 -10.59 -0.29 -5.76
CA LEU A 382 -10.89 -1.70 -5.52
C LEU A 382 -9.58 -2.50 -5.42
N GLY A 383 -8.64 -2.25 -6.34
CA GLY A 383 -7.29 -2.83 -6.30
C GLY A 383 -6.57 -2.53 -4.99
N LEU A 384 -6.58 -1.27 -4.54
CA LEU A 384 -5.99 -0.86 -3.26
C LEU A 384 -6.63 -1.57 -2.05
N SER A 385 -7.96 -1.66 -2.03
CA SER A 385 -8.69 -2.30 -0.94
C SER A 385 -8.44 -3.82 -0.91
N LEU A 386 -8.42 -4.47 -2.07
CA LEU A 386 -8.06 -5.88 -2.21
C LEU A 386 -6.61 -6.15 -1.79
N ALA A 387 -5.68 -5.26 -2.14
CA ALA A 387 -4.28 -5.38 -1.72
C ALA A 387 -4.15 -5.31 -0.19
N ALA A 388 -4.87 -4.39 0.47
CA ALA A 388 -4.89 -4.28 1.92
C ALA A 388 -5.45 -5.55 2.59
N VAL A 389 -6.52 -6.14 2.04
CA VAL A 389 -7.11 -7.41 2.50
C VAL A 389 -6.26 -8.63 2.07
N GLY A 390 -5.13 -8.43 1.38
CA GLY A 390 -4.16 -9.46 0.97
C GLY A 390 -4.56 -10.29 -0.27
N GLU A 391 -5.58 -9.86 -1.02
CA GLU A 391 -6.02 -10.46 -2.28
C GLU A 391 -5.17 -9.92 -3.45
N HIS A 392 -3.85 -10.10 -3.40
CA HIS A 392 -2.88 -9.44 -4.28
C HIS A 392 -3.08 -9.72 -5.77
N GLN A 393 -3.47 -10.94 -6.15
CA GLN A 393 -3.71 -11.29 -7.56
C GLN A 393 -4.95 -10.60 -8.13
N LYS A 394 -6.00 -10.48 -7.32
CA LYS A 394 -7.20 -9.73 -7.70
C LYS A 394 -6.89 -8.24 -7.77
N ALA A 395 -6.13 -7.72 -6.81
CA ALA A 395 -5.67 -6.34 -6.82
C ALA A 395 -4.90 -5.98 -8.10
N GLU A 396 -3.95 -6.82 -8.51
CA GLU A 396 -3.23 -6.66 -9.78
C GLU A 396 -4.19 -6.59 -10.97
N THR A 397 -5.15 -7.52 -11.02
CA THR A 397 -6.12 -7.60 -12.11
C THR A 397 -6.94 -6.31 -12.22
N GLU A 398 -7.44 -5.80 -11.10
CA GLU A 398 -8.23 -4.56 -11.06
C GLU A 398 -7.39 -3.33 -11.47
N HIS A 399 -6.14 -3.23 -11.03
CA HIS A 399 -5.25 -2.16 -11.47
C HIS A 399 -4.96 -2.20 -12.98
N LEU A 400 -4.70 -3.39 -13.53
CA LEU A 400 -4.48 -3.57 -14.97
C LEU A 400 -5.75 -3.23 -15.78
N LEU A 401 -6.94 -3.53 -15.26
CA LEU A 401 -8.20 -3.11 -15.87
C LEU A 401 -8.36 -1.58 -15.84
N ALA A 402 -8.07 -0.93 -14.72
CA ALA A 402 -8.10 0.53 -14.62
C ALA A 402 -7.18 1.20 -15.66
N ILE A 403 -5.96 0.68 -15.81
CA ILE A 403 -4.97 1.12 -16.81
C ILE A 403 -5.46 0.89 -18.24
N LYS A 404 -6.11 -0.25 -18.50
CA LYS A 404 -6.67 -0.56 -19.82
C LYS A 404 -7.81 0.37 -20.20
N LEU A 405 -8.63 0.77 -19.24
CA LEU A 405 -9.73 1.71 -19.44
C LEU A 405 -9.22 3.14 -19.68
N ASP A 406 -8.18 3.55 -18.97
CA ASP A 406 -7.57 4.86 -19.12
C ASP A 406 -6.05 4.80 -18.91
N GLN A 407 -5.34 4.70 -20.03
CA GLN A 407 -3.88 4.58 -20.02
C GLN A 407 -3.19 5.82 -19.45
N ASN A 408 -3.85 6.99 -19.53
CA ASN A 408 -3.32 8.26 -19.03
C ASN A 408 -3.62 8.48 -17.54
N PHE A 409 -4.31 7.54 -16.86
CA PHE A 409 -4.55 7.63 -15.43
C PHE A 409 -3.31 7.21 -14.64
N LEU A 410 -2.38 8.14 -14.46
CA LEU A 410 -1.05 7.92 -13.87
C LEU A 410 -1.11 7.30 -12.47
N ASP A 411 -2.12 7.64 -11.66
CA ASP A 411 -2.26 7.08 -10.31
C ASP A 411 -2.48 5.58 -10.32
N SER A 412 -3.23 5.01 -11.27
CA SER A 412 -3.43 3.56 -11.38
C SER A 412 -2.11 2.82 -11.57
N TRP A 413 -1.24 3.33 -12.44
CA TRP A 413 0.08 2.78 -12.65
C TRP A 413 0.97 2.92 -11.41
N ALA A 414 0.92 4.08 -10.73
CA ALA A 414 1.67 4.30 -9.51
C ALA A 414 1.24 3.35 -8.39
N HIS A 415 -0.07 3.08 -8.26
CA HIS A 415 -0.61 2.14 -7.29
C HIS A 415 -0.26 0.68 -7.64
N LEU A 416 -0.26 0.31 -8.92
CA LEU A 416 0.24 -1.00 -9.36
C LEU A 416 1.73 -1.17 -9.05
N ALA A 417 2.54 -0.14 -9.31
CA ALA A 417 3.95 -0.15 -8.94
C ALA A 417 4.12 -0.28 -7.42
N GLN A 418 3.34 0.45 -6.62
CA GLN A 418 3.35 0.35 -5.16
C GLN A 418 3.00 -1.07 -4.67
N LEU A 419 1.98 -1.72 -5.25
CA LEU A 419 1.65 -3.11 -4.94
C LEU A 419 2.89 -4.02 -5.12
N TYR A 420 3.65 -3.82 -6.21
CA TYR A 420 4.87 -4.59 -6.45
C TYR A 420 6.03 -4.21 -5.54
N LEU A 421 6.11 -2.96 -5.07
CA LEU A 421 7.03 -2.57 -4.00
C LEU A 421 6.72 -3.32 -2.70
N ASP A 422 5.44 -3.38 -2.32
CA ASP A 422 4.98 -4.03 -1.09
C ASP A 422 5.20 -5.55 -1.14
N LEU A 423 5.03 -6.16 -2.32
CA LEU A 423 5.36 -7.56 -2.59
C LEU A 423 6.87 -7.81 -2.72
N ALA A 424 7.69 -6.75 -2.74
CA ALA A 424 9.13 -6.78 -2.98
C ALA A 424 9.56 -7.38 -4.34
N ASN A 425 8.73 -7.23 -5.38
CA ASN A 425 9.08 -7.57 -6.75
C ASN A 425 9.67 -6.34 -7.45
N SER A 426 11.00 -6.18 -7.34
CA SER A 426 11.70 -5.01 -7.90
C SER A 426 11.63 -4.93 -9.42
N GLU A 427 11.61 -6.06 -10.13
CA GLU A 427 11.61 -6.08 -11.60
C GLU A 427 10.33 -5.49 -12.16
N LYS A 428 9.18 -6.00 -11.70
CA LYS A 428 7.87 -5.47 -12.11
C LYS A 428 7.66 -4.04 -11.62
N ALA A 429 8.07 -3.72 -10.39
CA ALA A 429 7.96 -2.35 -9.87
C ALA A 429 8.71 -1.34 -10.76
N LEU A 430 9.97 -1.64 -11.14
CA LEU A 430 10.74 -0.79 -12.06
C LEU A 430 10.07 -0.68 -13.43
N GLN A 431 9.64 -1.80 -14.00
CA GLN A 431 8.97 -1.82 -15.31
C GLN A 431 7.75 -0.89 -15.34
N TYR A 432 6.88 -0.96 -14.32
CA TYR A 432 5.69 -0.11 -14.27
C TYR A 432 6.03 1.36 -14.01
N LEU A 433 7.03 1.65 -13.17
CA LEU A 433 7.49 3.03 -12.94
C LEU A 433 8.11 3.64 -14.20
N ASP A 434 8.85 2.86 -14.98
CA ASP A 434 9.41 3.32 -16.26
C ASP A 434 8.29 3.61 -17.28
N ASN A 435 7.25 2.77 -17.33
CA ASN A 435 6.06 3.04 -18.15
C ASN A 435 5.37 4.36 -17.76
N VAL A 436 5.23 4.65 -16.46
CA VAL A 436 4.66 5.92 -15.99
C VAL A 436 5.46 7.11 -16.49
N LEU A 437 6.79 7.02 -16.43
CA LEU A 437 7.68 8.09 -16.85
C LEU A 437 7.77 8.26 -18.37
N VAL A 438 7.44 7.22 -19.15
CA VAL A 438 7.23 7.34 -20.60
C VAL A 438 5.96 8.13 -20.91
N ILE A 439 4.89 7.94 -20.13
CA ILE A 439 3.62 8.65 -20.31
C ILE A 439 3.74 10.11 -19.86
N ASP A 440 4.25 10.34 -18.65
CA ASP A 440 4.55 11.67 -18.12
C ASP A 440 5.89 11.69 -17.36
N GLY A 441 6.92 12.17 -18.04
CA GLY A 441 8.26 12.32 -17.48
C GLY A 441 8.37 13.36 -16.35
N ARG A 442 7.31 14.13 -16.06
CA ARG A 442 7.23 15.07 -14.93
C ARG A 442 6.34 14.57 -13.79
N PHE A 443 5.95 13.30 -13.78
CA PHE A 443 5.19 12.73 -12.67
C PHE A 443 6.09 12.45 -11.45
N ALA A 444 6.13 13.39 -10.51
CA ALA A 444 7.03 13.35 -9.34
C ALA A 444 6.92 12.07 -8.50
N LYS A 445 5.70 11.56 -8.31
CA LYS A 445 5.42 10.35 -7.53
C LYS A 445 6.12 9.10 -8.11
N ALA A 446 6.31 8.99 -9.43
CA ALA A 446 7.06 7.86 -9.99
C ALA A 446 8.56 7.91 -9.62
N TYR A 447 9.18 9.09 -9.65
CA TYR A 447 10.56 9.26 -9.19
C TYR A 447 10.69 9.02 -7.68
N HIS A 448 9.72 9.45 -6.88
CA HIS A 448 9.66 9.12 -5.46
C HIS A 448 9.64 7.60 -5.24
N LEU A 449 8.68 6.89 -5.86
CA LEU A 449 8.53 5.44 -5.71
C LEU A 449 9.76 4.67 -6.20
N ARG A 450 10.39 5.10 -7.31
CA ARG A 450 11.62 4.50 -7.82
C ARG A 450 12.81 4.77 -6.89
N GLY A 451 12.88 5.99 -6.34
CA GLY A 451 13.83 6.35 -5.29
C GLY A 451 13.67 5.52 -4.02
N LEU A 452 12.44 5.25 -3.59
CA LEU A 452 12.11 4.39 -2.46
C LEU A 452 12.54 2.94 -2.70
N LEU A 453 12.30 2.41 -3.90
CA LEU A 453 12.76 1.10 -4.31
C LEU A 453 14.30 1.00 -4.25
N TYR A 454 15.00 1.93 -4.87
CA TYR A 454 16.46 1.94 -4.86
C TYR A 454 17.04 2.12 -3.45
N HIS A 455 16.42 2.95 -2.61
CA HIS A 455 16.77 3.06 -1.21
C HIS A 455 16.63 1.70 -0.50
N GLY A 456 15.49 1.03 -0.65
CA GLY A 456 15.25 -0.30 -0.07
C GLY A 456 16.20 -1.39 -0.59
N MET A 457 16.68 -1.25 -1.82
CA MET A 457 17.69 -2.15 -2.42
C MET A 457 19.13 -1.86 -1.97
N GLY A 458 19.35 -0.84 -1.14
CA GLY A 458 20.68 -0.37 -0.73
C GLY A 458 21.43 0.40 -1.84
N GLN A 459 20.75 0.76 -2.93
CA GLN A 459 21.30 1.53 -4.05
C GLN A 459 21.13 3.04 -3.82
N HIS A 460 21.70 3.56 -2.74
CA HIS A 460 21.46 4.94 -2.31
C HIS A 460 21.87 6.00 -3.33
N ARG A 461 22.91 5.76 -4.15
CA ARG A 461 23.34 6.72 -5.18
C ARG A 461 22.33 6.88 -6.32
N THR A 462 21.69 5.80 -6.74
CA THR A 462 20.63 5.86 -7.76
C THR A 462 19.36 6.47 -7.16
N ALA A 463 19.02 6.10 -5.92
CA ALA A 463 17.92 6.71 -5.17
C ALA A 463 18.07 8.25 -5.08
N ILE A 464 19.25 8.76 -4.73
CA ILE A 464 19.51 10.21 -4.67
C ILE A 464 19.21 10.91 -6.00
N LYS A 465 19.53 10.29 -7.14
CA LYS A 465 19.27 10.87 -8.47
C LYS A 465 17.77 11.05 -8.69
N ASP A 466 17.00 9.98 -8.50
CA ASP A 466 15.55 10.02 -8.69
C ASP A 466 14.85 10.96 -7.70
N LEU A 467 15.20 10.88 -6.41
CA LEU A 467 14.63 11.77 -5.39
C LEU A 467 14.96 13.23 -5.64
N SER A 468 16.13 13.51 -6.22
CA SER A 468 16.47 14.87 -6.63
C SER A 468 15.62 15.35 -7.80
N VAL A 469 15.34 14.50 -8.80
CA VAL A 469 14.43 14.83 -9.89
C VAL A 469 13.01 15.07 -9.34
N ALA A 470 12.52 14.21 -8.46
CA ALA A 470 11.22 14.39 -7.79
C ALA A 470 11.13 15.78 -7.12
N LEU A 471 12.18 16.17 -6.39
CA LEU A 471 12.26 17.47 -5.70
C LEU A 471 12.47 18.67 -6.64
N THR A 472 12.92 18.47 -7.88
CA THR A 472 12.90 19.56 -8.88
C THR A 472 11.50 19.83 -9.42
N ILE A 473 10.61 18.84 -9.35
CA ILE A 473 9.21 18.95 -9.78
C ILE A 473 8.36 19.43 -8.60
N GLU A 474 8.51 18.80 -7.43
CA GLU A 474 7.79 19.09 -6.19
C GLU A 474 8.78 19.39 -5.06
N GLY A 475 9.20 20.65 -4.92
CA GLY A 475 10.29 21.05 -4.01
C GLY A 475 10.04 20.86 -2.51
N LEU A 476 8.78 20.73 -2.08
CA LEU A 476 8.38 20.63 -0.67
C LEU A 476 7.87 19.22 -0.29
N ASN A 477 8.19 18.20 -1.08
CA ASN A 477 7.80 16.83 -0.78
C ASN A 477 8.62 16.26 0.41
N ILE A 478 7.99 16.15 1.58
CA ILE A 478 8.62 15.69 2.83
C ILE A 478 9.21 14.28 2.73
N GLU A 479 8.53 13.36 2.06
CA GLU A 479 8.96 11.96 1.91
C GLU A 479 10.26 11.90 1.10
N CYS A 480 10.30 12.63 -0.02
CA CYS A 480 11.48 12.75 -0.86
C CYS A 480 12.67 13.38 -0.11
N LEU A 481 12.45 14.47 0.64
CA LEU A 481 13.49 15.12 1.44
C LEU A 481 14.06 14.16 2.50
N TYR A 482 13.19 13.53 3.29
CA TYR A 482 13.57 12.57 4.33
C TYR A 482 14.36 11.39 3.74
N LEU A 483 13.86 10.80 2.65
CA LEU A 483 14.47 9.63 2.02
C LEU A 483 15.81 9.96 1.36
N ARG A 484 15.94 11.16 0.78
CA ARG A 484 17.21 11.62 0.19
C ARG A 484 18.23 11.92 1.28
N ALA A 485 17.80 12.52 2.40
CA ALA A 485 18.64 12.72 3.58
C ALA A 485 19.18 11.40 4.12
N SER A 486 18.33 10.37 4.24
CA SER A 486 18.71 9.00 4.59
C SER A 486 19.78 8.44 3.65
N CYS A 487 19.57 8.57 2.34
CA CYS A 487 20.54 8.10 1.36
C CYS A 487 21.89 8.82 1.50
N TYR A 488 21.87 10.15 1.67
CA TYR A 488 23.09 10.94 1.90
C TYR A 488 23.82 10.51 3.17
N HIS A 489 23.09 10.25 4.25
CA HIS A 489 23.65 9.71 5.49
C HIS A 489 24.34 8.36 5.23
N ALA A 490 23.64 7.42 4.59
CA ALA A 490 24.17 6.09 4.30
C ALA A 490 25.46 6.13 3.45
N ILE A 491 25.59 7.05 2.51
CA ILE A 491 26.81 7.17 1.68
C ILE A 491 27.92 8.06 2.29
N GLY A 492 27.70 8.61 3.49
CA GLY A 492 28.66 9.47 4.18
C GLY A 492 28.68 10.94 3.73
N GLU A 493 27.67 11.40 2.99
CA GLU A 493 27.49 12.81 2.59
C GLU A 493 26.74 13.61 3.66
N TYR A 494 27.29 13.65 4.89
CA TYR A 494 26.61 14.17 6.08
C TYR A 494 26.15 15.64 5.97
N LYS A 495 26.85 16.48 5.21
CA LYS A 495 26.44 17.87 4.97
C LYS A 495 25.11 17.95 4.21
N SER A 496 24.98 17.14 3.17
CA SER A 496 23.75 17.07 2.37
C SER A 496 22.62 16.43 3.18
N ALA A 497 22.94 15.39 3.95
CA ALA A 497 21.98 14.74 4.85
C ALA A 497 21.38 15.71 5.88
N ALA A 498 22.24 16.43 6.62
CA ALA A 498 21.78 17.40 7.62
C ALA A 498 20.94 18.51 7.00
N LYS A 499 21.31 18.99 5.81
CA LYS A 499 20.54 20.01 5.08
C LYS A 499 19.13 19.54 4.75
N ASP A 500 18.99 18.34 4.20
CA ASP A 500 17.67 17.81 3.83
C ASP A 500 16.83 17.46 5.07
N TYR A 501 17.45 16.96 6.15
CA TYR A 501 16.73 16.78 7.43
C TYR A 501 16.24 18.10 8.03
N ASP A 502 17.05 19.16 7.97
CA ASP A 502 16.61 20.49 8.41
C ASP A 502 15.43 21.00 7.57
N ALA A 503 15.50 20.81 6.25
CA ALA A 503 14.38 21.15 5.37
C ALA A 503 13.09 20.40 5.76
N VAL A 504 13.17 19.14 6.20
CA VAL A 504 11.99 18.40 6.70
C VAL A 504 11.44 19.01 7.99
N LEU A 505 12.31 19.39 8.92
CA LEU A 505 11.94 19.97 10.21
C LEU A 505 11.30 21.36 10.08
N ASP A 506 11.67 22.11 9.03
CA ASP A 506 11.17 23.46 8.76
C ASP A 506 9.81 23.48 8.01
N LEU A 507 9.29 22.32 7.56
CA LEU A 507 8.01 22.27 6.85
C LEU A 507 6.81 22.44 7.80
N GLU A 508 5.86 23.28 7.40
CA GLU A 508 4.52 23.30 8.01
C GLU A 508 3.70 22.12 7.48
N LEU A 509 3.11 21.34 8.39
CA LEU A 509 2.41 20.11 8.05
C LEU A 509 0.90 20.23 8.22
N ASP A 510 0.21 19.55 7.32
CA ASP A 510 -1.24 19.38 7.25
C ASP A 510 -1.73 18.06 7.88
N SER A 511 -0.82 17.12 8.24
CA SER A 511 -1.20 15.80 8.75
C SER A 511 -0.27 15.22 9.82
N VAL A 512 -0.85 14.37 10.69
CA VAL A 512 -0.13 13.66 11.76
C VAL A 512 0.85 12.62 11.22
N ASP A 513 0.54 11.95 10.11
CA ASP A 513 1.44 10.95 9.51
C ASP A 513 2.75 11.60 9.02
N LYS A 514 2.65 12.80 8.43
CA LYS A 514 3.84 13.57 8.03
C LYS A 514 4.61 14.07 9.26
N PHE A 515 3.95 14.31 10.38
CA PHE A 515 4.60 14.74 11.62
C PHE A 515 5.51 13.66 12.22
N VAL A 516 5.17 12.38 12.03
CA VAL A 516 6.07 11.27 12.40
C VAL A 516 7.39 11.34 11.62
N LEU A 517 7.35 11.72 10.34
CA LEU A 517 8.58 11.90 9.54
C LEU A 517 9.44 13.06 10.05
N GLN A 518 8.85 14.14 10.57
CA GLN A 518 9.62 15.20 11.23
C GLN A 518 10.31 14.71 12.50
N CYS A 519 9.59 13.94 13.33
CA CYS A 519 10.17 13.32 14.51
C CYS A 519 11.34 12.41 14.12
N LEU A 520 11.18 11.59 13.08
CA LEU A 520 12.26 10.73 12.58
C LEU A 520 13.42 11.54 12.00
N ALA A 521 13.17 12.57 11.20
CA ALA A 521 14.20 13.45 10.63
C ALA A 521 15.08 14.05 11.72
N PHE A 522 14.49 14.45 12.85
CA PHE A 522 15.23 14.91 14.02
C PHE A 522 16.24 13.87 14.52
N TYR A 523 15.78 12.67 14.85
CA TYR A 523 16.66 11.64 15.40
C TYR A 523 17.72 11.22 14.39
N GLN A 524 17.33 11.09 13.12
CA GLN A 524 18.24 10.70 12.06
C GLN A 524 19.31 11.75 11.76
N LYS A 525 18.97 13.05 11.88
CA LYS A 525 19.97 14.11 11.82
C LYS A 525 20.99 13.97 12.93
N GLU A 526 20.58 13.74 14.16
CA GLU A 526 21.50 13.57 15.29
C GLU A 526 22.42 12.34 15.11
N ILE A 527 21.88 11.20 14.65
CA ILE A 527 22.70 10.02 14.35
C ILE A 527 23.65 10.28 13.17
N ALA A 528 23.25 11.07 12.18
CA ALA A 528 24.15 11.49 11.10
C ALA A 528 25.31 12.37 11.63
N LEU A 529 25.03 13.27 12.57
CA LEU A 529 26.06 14.09 13.24
C LEU A 529 27.01 13.24 14.10
N TYR A 530 26.47 12.27 14.84
CA TYR A 530 27.25 11.31 15.61
C TYR A 530 28.18 10.50 14.69
N THR A 531 27.64 9.91 13.63
CA THR A 531 28.41 9.11 12.68
C THR A 531 29.50 9.96 12.00
N ALA A 532 29.18 11.21 11.64
CA ALA A 532 30.16 12.16 11.11
C ALA A 532 31.29 12.45 12.12
N SER A 533 30.98 12.56 13.42
CA SER A 533 31.99 12.78 14.47
C SER A 533 32.93 11.59 14.66
N LYS A 534 32.47 10.37 14.36
CA LYS A 534 33.22 9.12 14.48
C LYS A 534 33.94 8.70 13.21
N VAL A 535 33.83 9.48 12.12
CA VAL A 535 34.26 9.07 10.77
C VAL A 535 35.75 8.72 10.68
N ASN A 536 36.62 9.46 11.39
CA ASN A 536 38.07 9.25 11.40
C ASN A 536 38.56 8.40 12.58
N PHE A 537 37.65 7.98 13.47
CA PHE A 537 37.98 7.09 14.57
C PHE A 537 37.99 5.65 14.09
N GLU A 538 38.71 4.81 14.84
CA GLU A 538 38.69 3.38 14.59
C GLU A 538 37.26 2.86 14.67
N PHE A 539 36.87 1.96 13.77
CA PHE A 539 35.51 1.43 13.75
C PHE A 539 35.18 0.64 15.04
N SER A 540 36.20 0.10 15.71
CA SER A 540 36.09 -0.49 17.05
C SER A 540 35.47 0.47 18.07
N GLN A 541 35.65 1.78 17.90
CA GLN A 541 35.17 2.86 18.80
C GLN A 541 33.79 3.42 18.39
N PHE A 542 33.19 2.92 17.31
CA PHE A 542 31.80 3.23 16.98
C PHE A 542 30.87 2.43 17.91
N ASN A 543 30.07 3.13 18.71
CA ASN A 543 29.23 2.52 19.75
C ASN A 543 28.01 3.40 20.07
N ILE A 544 26.93 3.24 19.30
CA ILE A 544 25.67 3.97 19.54
C ILE A 544 25.08 3.64 20.91
N ASP A 545 25.23 2.39 21.37
CA ASP A 545 24.58 1.93 22.59
C ASP A 545 25.12 2.57 23.86
N ASP A 546 26.42 2.85 23.93
CA ASP A 546 27.01 3.51 25.10
C ASP A 546 27.23 5.02 24.88
N ASP A 547 27.44 5.49 23.65
CA ASP A 547 27.71 6.92 23.40
C ASP A 547 26.44 7.78 23.32
N ILE A 548 25.29 7.20 22.93
CA ILE A 548 24.03 7.92 22.80
C ILE A 548 23.16 7.71 24.04
N ASP A 549 22.60 8.81 24.54
CA ASP A 549 21.77 8.81 25.74
C ASP A 549 20.61 7.80 25.66
N PRO A 550 20.38 6.99 26.72
CA PRO A 550 19.29 6.02 26.77
C PRO A 550 17.90 6.59 26.47
N LEU A 551 17.58 7.80 26.96
CA LEU A 551 16.29 8.45 26.74
C LEU A 551 16.11 8.83 25.27
N PHE A 552 17.18 9.31 24.63
CA PHE A 552 17.17 9.60 23.19
C PHE A 552 16.87 8.34 22.38
N LYS A 553 17.57 7.24 22.67
CA LYS A 553 17.39 5.97 21.94
C LYS A 553 15.97 5.43 22.10
N GLU A 554 15.40 5.56 23.29
CA GLU A 554 14.04 5.11 23.58
C GLU A 554 13.00 5.89 22.77
N TYR A 555 13.09 7.22 22.78
CA TYR A 555 12.21 8.09 22.00
C TYR A 555 12.37 7.87 20.50
N TRP A 556 13.60 7.64 20.03
CA TRP A 556 13.89 7.29 18.65
C TRP A 556 13.23 5.96 18.26
N CYS A 557 13.36 4.92 19.09
CA CYS A 557 12.74 3.61 18.85
C CYS A 557 11.21 3.69 18.80
N LYS A 558 10.61 4.51 19.68
CA LYS A 558 9.16 4.73 19.78
C LYS A 558 8.61 5.77 18.81
N ARG A 559 9.48 6.47 18.07
CA ARG A 559 9.13 7.55 17.14
C ARG A 559 8.36 8.71 17.81
N LEU A 560 8.71 9.01 19.07
CA LEU A 560 8.05 10.04 19.87
C LEU A 560 8.53 11.45 19.49
N HIS A 561 7.73 12.46 19.83
CA HIS A 561 8.09 13.85 19.58
C HIS A 561 9.35 14.28 20.36
N PRO A 562 10.32 14.96 19.72
CA PRO A 562 11.63 15.22 20.34
C PRO A 562 11.65 16.33 21.40
N LYS A 563 10.55 17.07 21.62
CA LYS A 563 10.50 18.19 22.59
C LYS A 563 11.13 17.85 23.94
N TYR A 564 10.73 16.72 24.52
CA TYR A 564 11.23 16.29 25.83
C TYR A 564 12.71 15.89 25.80
N VAL A 565 13.16 15.26 24.70
CA VAL A 565 14.56 14.86 24.51
C VAL A 565 15.45 16.10 24.34
N CYS A 566 15.01 17.10 23.57
CA CYS A 566 15.75 18.34 23.35
C CYS A 566 16.06 19.11 24.64
N GLU A 567 15.17 19.04 25.62
CA GLU A 567 15.32 19.73 26.91
C GLU A 567 16.22 18.97 27.89
N LYS A 568 16.39 17.65 27.70
CA LYS A 568 17.02 16.75 28.70
C LYS A 568 18.30 16.08 28.24
N VAL A 569 18.53 15.98 26.94
CA VAL A 569 19.66 15.24 26.36
C VAL A 569 20.58 16.20 25.60
N TYR A 570 21.89 16.00 25.78
CA TYR A 570 22.90 16.73 25.01
C TYR A 570 22.79 16.41 23.52
N ARG A 571 22.72 17.47 22.71
CA ARG A 571 22.70 17.38 21.25
C ARG A 571 24.06 16.98 20.70
N GLN A 572 24.05 16.25 19.59
CA GLN A 572 25.27 15.85 18.91
C GLN A 572 25.99 17.08 18.34
N PRO A 573 27.34 17.08 18.32
CA PRO A 573 28.09 18.24 17.89
C PRO A 573 27.69 18.66 16.46
N PRO A 574 27.57 19.97 16.18
CA PRO A 574 27.31 20.44 14.83
C PRO A 574 28.41 19.99 13.85
N LEU A 575 28.06 19.80 12.57
CA LEU A 575 28.98 19.32 11.53
C LEU A 575 30.34 20.05 11.49
N ARG A 576 30.36 21.37 11.74
CA ARG A 576 31.60 22.16 11.78
C ARG A 576 32.59 21.64 12.83
N ILE A 577 32.08 21.13 13.94
CA ILE A 577 32.87 20.55 15.03
C ILE A 577 33.12 19.06 14.73
N SER A 578 32.10 18.32 14.29
CA SER A 578 32.22 16.88 13.98
C SER A 578 33.23 16.58 12.88
N LEU A 579 33.38 17.48 11.90
CA LEU A 579 34.33 17.33 10.79
C LEU A 579 35.65 18.09 11.00
N LYS A 580 35.90 18.63 12.20
CA LYS A 580 37.09 19.46 12.50
C LYS A 580 38.42 18.68 12.43
N GLY A 581 38.36 17.35 12.30
CA GLY A 581 39.49 16.44 12.07
C GLY A 581 39.68 15.97 10.62
N GLY A 582 38.95 16.52 9.64
CA GLY A 582 39.07 16.20 8.22
C GLY A 582 37.73 15.91 7.54
N ARG A 583 37.58 16.31 6.27
CA ARG A 583 36.49 15.81 5.42
C ARG A 583 36.77 14.34 5.11
N LEU A 584 35.74 13.52 4.91
CA LEU A 584 35.86 12.41 3.96
C LEU A 584 36.26 13.06 2.63
N ASN A 585 37.55 13.04 2.30
CA ASN A 585 37.98 13.47 0.99
C ASN A 585 37.24 12.57 0.00
N LYS A 586 36.53 13.17 -0.96
CA LYS A 586 36.00 12.48 -2.16
C LYS A 586 37.11 11.78 -2.99
N GLN A 587 38.36 11.77 -2.50
CA GLN A 587 39.48 11.08 -3.11
C GLN A 587 39.14 9.59 -3.16
N GLU A 588 38.63 9.22 -4.33
CA GLU A 588 38.57 7.90 -4.93
C GLU A 588 39.09 6.81 -4.00
N PHE A 589 38.19 6.13 -3.29
CA PHE A 589 38.48 4.84 -2.67
C PHE A 589 38.77 3.85 -3.80
N LYS A 590 39.97 3.91 -4.37
CA LYS A 590 40.52 2.86 -5.20
C LYS A 590 40.87 1.72 -4.27
N PHE A 591 39.93 0.79 -4.13
CA PHE A 591 40.16 -0.42 -3.38
C PHE A 591 41.34 -1.18 -4.01
N THR A 592 42.26 -1.60 -3.16
CA THR A 592 43.31 -2.54 -3.56
C THR A 592 42.68 -3.85 -4.04
N LYS A 593 43.41 -4.63 -4.85
CA LYS A 593 42.94 -5.96 -5.30
C LYS A 593 42.53 -6.86 -4.14
N HIS A 594 43.23 -6.77 -3.00
CA HIS A 594 42.90 -7.52 -1.79
C HIS A 594 41.59 -7.05 -1.13
N GLN A 595 41.35 -5.73 -1.08
CA GLN A 595 40.08 -5.18 -0.59
C GLN A 595 38.91 -5.60 -1.49
N ILE A 596 39.06 -5.53 -2.81
CA ILE A 596 38.03 -5.96 -3.76
C ILE A 596 37.70 -7.44 -3.55
N SER A 597 38.73 -8.29 -3.42
CA SER A 597 38.53 -9.73 -3.15
C SER A 597 37.78 -9.98 -1.84
N LEU A 598 38.08 -9.22 -0.77
CA LEU A 598 37.34 -9.31 0.49
C LEU A 598 35.88 -8.85 0.34
N LEU A 599 35.64 -7.75 -0.38
CA LEU A 599 34.28 -7.25 -0.63
C LEU A 599 33.44 -8.24 -1.45
N GLN A 600 34.04 -8.88 -2.47
CA GLN A 600 33.39 -9.91 -3.26
C GLN A 600 33.05 -11.15 -2.42
N ALA A 601 33.95 -11.58 -1.54
CA ALA A 601 33.69 -12.65 -0.60
C ALA A 601 32.55 -12.28 0.38
N ALA A 602 32.56 -11.05 0.90
CA ALA A 602 31.50 -10.54 1.76
C ALA A 602 30.14 -10.52 1.05
N ASP A 603 30.06 -10.04 -0.19
CA ASP A 603 28.81 -10.05 -0.95
C ASP A 603 28.30 -11.48 -1.19
N HIS A 604 29.21 -12.43 -1.47
CA HIS A 604 28.86 -13.84 -1.68
C HIS A 604 28.28 -14.49 -0.42
N ILE A 605 28.95 -14.34 0.72
CA ILE A 605 28.53 -14.89 2.02
C ILE A 605 27.26 -14.19 2.50
N GLY A 606 27.20 -12.87 2.37
CA GLY A 606 26.13 -12.04 2.87
C GLY A 606 24.79 -12.25 2.18
N LYS A 607 24.79 -12.56 0.88
CA LYS A 607 23.57 -12.84 0.10
C LYS A 607 22.75 -14.00 0.69
N ARG A 608 23.35 -14.86 1.51
CA ARG A 608 22.69 -16.00 2.17
C ARG A 608 21.62 -15.59 3.19
N ILE A 609 21.60 -14.34 3.63
CA ILE A 609 20.58 -13.81 4.55
C ILE A 609 19.23 -13.53 3.86
N GLN A 610 19.19 -13.49 2.53
CA GLN A 610 17.99 -13.09 1.81
C GLN A 610 16.87 -14.11 2.00
N TYR A 611 15.74 -13.65 2.55
CA TYR A 611 14.49 -14.40 2.51
C TYR A 611 13.89 -14.38 1.11
N ASN A 612 13.55 -15.55 0.58
CA ASN A 612 12.82 -15.69 -0.66
C ASN A 612 11.31 -15.80 -0.36
N CYS A 613 10.76 -14.70 0.16
CA CYS A 613 9.38 -14.57 0.62
C CYS A 613 8.83 -13.20 0.18
N PRO A 614 7.51 -13.06 -0.08
CA PRO A 614 6.90 -11.78 -0.40
C PRO A 614 7.21 -10.70 0.66
N GLY A 615 7.46 -9.48 0.20
CA GLY A 615 7.75 -8.32 1.04
C GLY A 615 9.19 -8.19 1.53
N PHE A 616 10.07 -9.15 1.23
CA PHE A 616 11.51 -9.06 1.56
C PHE A 616 12.33 -8.65 0.33
N LEU A 617 12.61 -7.36 0.22
CA LEU A 617 13.38 -6.78 -0.88
C LEU A 617 14.87 -7.10 -0.78
N HIS A 618 15.50 -7.37 -1.91
CA HIS A 618 16.93 -7.62 -1.98
C HIS A 618 17.72 -6.35 -1.65
N ASN A 619 18.59 -6.39 -0.65
CA ASN A 619 19.39 -5.23 -0.24
C ASN A 619 20.89 -5.54 -0.29
N ARG A 620 21.59 -4.95 -1.28
CA ARG A 620 23.03 -5.21 -1.50
C ARG A 620 23.89 -4.70 -0.34
N ARG A 621 23.48 -3.60 0.29
CA ARG A 621 24.18 -2.99 1.43
C ARG A 621 24.13 -3.89 2.65
N GLN A 622 22.97 -4.47 2.92
CA GLN A 622 22.80 -5.46 3.98
C GLN A 622 23.60 -6.73 3.70
N TYR A 623 23.62 -7.24 2.47
CA TYR A 623 24.46 -8.41 2.14
C TYR A 623 25.92 -8.15 2.47
N ARG A 624 26.47 -7.04 1.97
CA ARG A 624 27.87 -6.72 2.23
C ARG A 624 28.17 -6.59 3.72
N MET A 625 27.28 -5.92 4.46
CA MET A 625 27.38 -5.81 5.92
C MET A 625 27.45 -7.19 6.58
N VAL A 626 26.53 -8.09 6.24
CA VAL A 626 26.45 -9.44 6.81
C VAL A 626 27.72 -10.23 6.50
N GLY A 627 28.22 -10.15 5.27
CA GLY A 627 29.44 -10.84 4.88
C GLY A 627 30.68 -10.35 5.63
N LEU A 628 30.86 -9.02 5.72
CA LEU A 628 31.99 -8.43 6.46
C LEU A 628 31.91 -8.79 7.95
N ALA A 629 30.73 -8.68 8.56
CA ALA A 629 30.50 -9.06 9.94
C ALA A 629 30.76 -10.55 10.20
N ALA A 630 30.28 -11.44 9.32
CA ALA A 630 30.48 -12.88 9.44
C ALA A 630 31.97 -13.26 9.33
N ILE A 631 32.71 -12.65 8.40
CA ILE A 631 34.17 -12.87 8.26
C ILE A 631 34.90 -12.35 9.51
N GLU A 632 34.56 -11.17 10.02
CA GLU A 632 35.19 -10.61 11.23
C GLU A 632 34.93 -11.48 12.46
N ILE A 633 33.68 -11.94 12.64
CA ILE A 633 33.31 -12.90 13.69
C ILE A 633 34.15 -14.17 13.53
N ALA A 634 34.26 -14.72 12.33
CA ALA A 634 35.04 -15.92 12.06
C ALA A 634 36.52 -15.74 12.44
N GLN A 635 37.11 -14.59 12.08
CA GLN A 635 38.49 -14.23 12.42
C GLN A 635 38.70 -14.13 13.94
N LYS A 636 37.79 -13.49 14.68
CA LYS A 636 37.89 -13.34 16.15
C LYS A 636 37.65 -14.66 16.89
N VAL A 637 36.59 -15.39 16.54
CA VAL A 637 36.21 -16.66 17.18
C VAL A 637 37.25 -17.75 16.91
N SER A 638 37.76 -17.86 15.67
CA SER A 638 38.79 -18.86 15.34
C SER A 638 40.12 -18.61 16.06
N LYS A 639 40.49 -17.34 16.31
CA LYS A 639 41.62 -17.00 17.19
C LYS A 639 41.36 -17.49 18.61
N HIS A 640 40.18 -17.24 19.17
CA HIS A 640 39.80 -17.68 20.52
C HIS A 640 39.79 -19.21 20.67
N TRP A 641 39.14 -19.93 19.76
CA TRP A 641 39.09 -21.39 19.80
C TRP A 641 40.47 -22.06 19.68
N ARG A 642 41.41 -21.46 18.92
CA ARG A 642 42.81 -21.94 18.89
C ARG A 642 43.49 -21.81 20.26
N VAL A 643 43.26 -20.70 20.97
CA VAL A 643 43.80 -20.50 22.33
C VAL A 643 43.24 -21.54 23.29
N LEU A 644 41.92 -21.78 23.27
CA LEU A 644 41.27 -22.80 24.12
C LEU A 644 41.84 -24.20 23.86
N ARG A 645 42.01 -24.58 22.59
CA ARG A 645 42.58 -25.89 22.22
C ARG A 645 44.02 -26.05 22.70
N ASN A 646 44.83 -25.00 22.59
CA ASN A 646 46.22 -25.02 23.06
C ASN A 646 46.32 -25.05 24.59
N ALA A 647 45.40 -24.39 25.30
CA ALA A 647 45.34 -24.43 26.76
C ALA A 647 45.03 -25.86 27.28
N LYS A 648 44.07 -26.56 26.67
CA LYS A 648 43.75 -27.96 26.98
C LYS A 648 44.92 -28.91 26.72
N LYS A 649 45.57 -28.80 25.55
CA LYS A 649 46.74 -29.64 25.21
C LYS A 649 47.91 -29.50 26.18
N ASN A 650 48.08 -28.31 26.77
CA ASN A 650 49.20 -28.00 27.66
C ASN A 650 48.90 -28.27 29.15
N GLY A 651 47.75 -28.88 29.50
CA GLY A 651 47.42 -29.26 30.88
C GLY A 651 47.31 -28.09 31.88
N LYS A 652 47.22 -26.84 31.40
CA LYS A 652 47.11 -25.66 32.29
C LYS A 652 45.66 -25.55 32.79
N PRO A 653 45.42 -25.47 34.12
CA PRO A 653 44.07 -25.31 34.64
C PRO A 653 43.50 -23.96 34.19
N ILE A 654 42.37 -24.00 33.49
CA ILE A 654 41.56 -22.80 33.26
C ILE A 654 40.96 -22.43 34.62
N LYS A 655 41.48 -21.38 35.28
CA LYS A 655 40.89 -20.87 36.52
C LYS A 655 39.47 -20.37 36.21
N LYS A 656 38.45 -21.12 36.64
CA LYS A 656 37.07 -20.63 36.74
C LYS A 656 37.07 -19.47 37.74
N LYS A 657 36.56 -18.32 37.33
CA LYS A 657 36.25 -17.25 38.28
C LYS A 657 34.86 -17.58 38.82
N ASP A 658 34.79 -18.06 40.05
CA ASP A 658 33.52 -18.25 40.74
C ASP A 658 32.76 -16.92 40.77
N LYS A 659 31.57 -16.93 40.18
CA LYS A 659 30.64 -15.79 40.16
C LYS A 659 29.99 -15.74 41.56
N LEU A 660 30.68 -15.19 42.54
CA LEU A 660 30.06 -14.76 43.79
C LEU A 660 29.17 -13.56 43.46
N GLY A 661 27.87 -13.73 43.64
CA GLY A 661 26.87 -12.71 43.38
C GLY A 661 27.05 -11.47 44.26
N LEU A 662 26.92 -10.30 43.65
CA LEU A 662 26.14 -9.21 44.22
C LEU A 662 25.56 -8.37 43.09
N ALA A 663 24.23 -8.24 43.13
CA ALA A 663 23.44 -7.41 42.26
C ALA A 663 23.70 -5.90 42.48
N SER A 664 23.38 -5.14 41.44
CA SER A 664 22.99 -3.73 41.41
C SER A 664 23.99 -2.70 41.94
N LEU A 665 24.39 -1.79 41.04
CA LEU A 665 24.49 -0.35 41.31
C LEU A 665 24.55 0.38 39.95
N ASN A 666 23.41 0.42 39.26
CA ASN A 666 23.11 1.54 38.36
C ASN A 666 22.41 2.61 39.20
N ARG A 667 23.11 3.69 39.51
CA ARG A 667 22.48 4.97 39.85
C ARG A 667 22.73 5.92 38.70
N GLY A 668 21.65 6.34 38.03
CA GLY A 668 21.63 7.59 37.29
C GLY A 668 21.62 8.79 38.26
N GLY A 669 22.05 9.95 37.76
CA GLY A 669 21.72 11.25 38.33
C GLY A 669 22.88 12.24 38.52
N SER A 670 23.05 13.10 37.51
CA SER A 670 23.28 14.57 37.53
C SER A 670 24.38 15.21 38.41
N GLY A 671 25.14 16.15 37.83
CA GLY A 671 25.81 17.22 38.57
C GLY A 671 27.11 17.74 37.96
N CYS A 672 27.10 18.98 37.49
CA CYS A 672 28.25 19.73 37.02
C CYS A 672 29.41 19.79 38.05
N SER A 673 30.66 19.77 37.59
CA SER A 673 31.61 20.88 37.77
C SER A 673 33.00 20.61 37.17
N THR A 674 33.55 21.70 36.65
CA THR A 674 34.85 21.95 36.03
C THR A 674 36.06 21.72 36.93
N SER A 675 37.20 21.25 36.38
CA SER A 675 38.49 22.00 36.31
C SER A 675 39.75 21.11 36.23
N GLY A 676 40.52 21.27 35.15
CA GLY A 676 41.99 21.47 35.16
C GLY A 676 42.96 20.30 35.43
N PRO A 677 44.19 20.32 34.86
CA PRO A 677 45.00 19.13 34.58
C PRO A 677 46.23 18.97 35.48
N SER A 678 46.72 17.74 35.69
CA SER A 678 48.14 17.50 36.00
C SER A 678 48.56 16.04 35.78
N ALA A 679 49.69 15.90 35.08
CA ALA A 679 50.45 14.67 34.88
C ALA A 679 51.09 14.14 36.19
N GLY A 680 51.44 12.86 36.20
CA GLY A 680 52.24 12.25 37.27
C GLY A 680 52.44 10.74 37.07
N THR A 681 53.48 10.39 36.31
CA THR A 681 54.02 9.04 36.18
C THR A 681 54.47 8.50 37.55
N THR A 682 54.12 7.26 37.88
CA THR A 682 54.97 6.43 38.76
C THR A 682 54.90 4.97 38.35
N THR A 683 55.96 4.52 37.69
CA THR A 683 56.37 3.13 37.55
C THR A 683 56.69 2.53 38.92
N TYR A 684 56.08 1.40 39.24
CA TYR A 684 56.70 0.38 40.10
C TYR A 684 56.51 -0.99 39.44
N SER A 685 57.63 -1.52 38.97
CA SER A 685 57.77 -2.92 38.57
C SER A 685 57.79 -3.80 39.81
N SER A 686 56.95 -4.84 39.84
CA SER A 686 57.18 -6.01 40.69
C SER A 686 56.88 -7.29 39.90
N VAL A 687 57.97 -7.92 39.47
CA VAL A 687 58.25 -9.36 39.36
C VAL A 687 57.15 -10.27 38.78
N GLU A 688 57.54 -10.93 37.68
CA GLU A 688 56.81 -11.99 37.00
C GLU A 688 56.26 -13.08 37.93
N GLU A 689 54.94 -13.27 37.90
CA GLU A 689 54.33 -14.59 37.83
C GLU A 689 53.49 -14.63 36.54
N ARG A 690 54.05 -15.21 35.47
CA ARG A 690 53.34 -15.45 34.20
C ARG A 690 52.33 -16.59 34.35
N GLY A 691 51.22 -16.32 35.02
CA GLY A 691 49.97 -17.05 34.84
C GLY A 691 49.20 -16.45 33.67
N VAL A 692 49.15 -17.12 32.52
CA VAL A 692 48.26 -16.73 31.41
C VAL A 692 46.81 -16.92 31.86
N SER A 693 46.15 -15.86 32.31
CA SER A 693 44.69 -15.87 32.44
C SER A 693 44.10 -15.89 31.04
N VAL A 694 43.54 -17.03 30.62
CA VAL A 694 42.78 -17.12 29.38
C VAL A 694 41.49 -16.30 29.58
N HIS A 695 41.46 -15.05 29.09
CA HIS A 695 40.21 -14.30 29.04
C HIS A 695 39.22 -15.08 28.17
N SER A 696 38.08 -15.49 28.75
CA SER A 696 36.98 -16.08 27.96
C SER A 696 36.38 -15.00 27.07
N LEU A 697 36.11 -15.32 25.81
CA LEU A 697 35.35 -14.44 24.91
C LEU A 697 33.87 -14.66 25.24
N PRO A 698 33.15 -13.67 25.80
CA PRO A 698 31.74 -13.82 26.12
C PRO A 698 30.88 -13.80 24.85
N TRP A 699 29.66 -14.36 24.93
CA TRP A 699 28.76 -14.42 23.77
C TRP A 699 28.35 -13.01 23.31
N GLN A 700 28.18 -12.07 24.25
CA GLN A 700 27.80 -10.69 24.00
C GLN A 700 28.81 -9.98 23.09
N ASP A 701 30.11 -10.28 23.22
CA ASP A 701 31.16 -9.69 22.38
C ASP A 701 31.05 -10.13 20.92
N ILE A 702 30.50 -11.32 20.65
CA ILE A 702 30.32 -11.86 19.31
C ILE A 702 29.12 -11.18 18.65
N TYR A 703 28.00 -11.13 19.36
CA TYR A 703 26.79 -10.47 18.87
C TYR A 703 26.98 -8.96 18.72
N SER A 704 27.73 -8.32 19.63
CA SER A 704 28.03 -6.88 19.54
C SER A 704 28.79 -6.50 18.28
N LEU A 705 29.60 -7.41 17.70
CA LEU A 705 30.21 -7.18 16.39
C LEU A 705 29.14 -7.08 15.31
N ALA A 706 28.24 -8.07 15.22
CA ALA A 706 27.16 -8.07 14.24
C ALA A 706 26.18 -6.89 14.45
N VAL A 707 25.86 -6.53 15.69
CA VAL A 707 25.02 -5.37 16.02
C VAL A 707 25.65 -4.08 15.52
N LYS A 708 26.95 -3.87 15.76
CA LYS A 708 27.67 -2.68 15.30
C LYS A 708 27.65 -2.54 13.77
N TRP A 709 27.89 -3.64 13.07
CA TRP A 709 27.76 -3.70 11.61
C TRP A 709 26.34 -3.40 11.14
N ARG A 710 25.33 -3.92 11.84
CA ARG A 710 23.91 -3.67 11.52
C ARG A 710 23.48 -2.21 11.75
N GLN A 711 24.02 -1.55 12.77
CA GLN A 711 23.79 -0.15 13.10
C GLN A 711 24.30 0.80 12.00
N ILE A 712 25.49 0.53 11.46
CA ILE A 712 26.10 1.40 10.44
C ILE A 712 25.58 1.13 9.02
N SER A 713 25.01 -0.04 8.75
CA SER A 713 24.52 -0.37 7.42
C SER A 713 23.21 0.31 7.06
N GLU A 714 22.27 0.43 7.98
CA GLU A 714 21.00 1.12 7.75
C GLU A 714 20.84 2.20 8.82
N PRO A 715 21.38 3.41 8.58
CA PRO A 715 21.34 4.45 9.60
C PRO A 715 19.91 4.81 10.02
N CYS A 716 18.93 4.59 9.14
CA CYS A 716 17.53 4.88 9.41
C CYS A 716 16.82 3.90 10.36
N ASP A 717 17.42 2.72 10.62
CA ASP A 717 16.85 1.73 11.51
C ASP A 717 17.41 1.90 12.94
N PRO A 718 16.56 2.13 13.96
CA PRO A 718 17.00 2.22 15.35
C PRO A 718 17.32 0.83 15.90
N VAL A 719 18.51 0.32 15.63
CA VAL A 719 19.01 -0.98 16.13
C VAL A 719 19.83 -0.75 17.39
N VAL A 720 19.23 -0.98 18.56
CA VAL A 720 19.87 -0.77 19.86
C VAL A 720 19.55 -1.93 20.80
N TRP A 721 20.44 -2.19 21.75
CA TRP A 721 20.18 -3.18 22.80
C TRP A 721 19.09 -2.69 23.76
N VAL A 722 18.07 -3.50 24.00
CA VAL A 722 16.89 -3.07 24.79
C VAL A 722 17.25 -2.82 26.25
N ASN A 723 18.19 -3.57 26.84
CA ASN A 723 18.71 -3.31 28.18
C ASN A 723 19.55 -2.02 28.31
N LYS A 724 19.80 -1.31 27.21
CA LYS A 724 20.48 -0.01 27.16
C LYS A 724 19.50 1.16 26.95
N LEU A 725 18.19 0.91 27.00
CA LEU A 725 17.15 1.94 27.04
C LEU A 725 16.93 2.46 28.47
N SER A 726 16.11 3.49 28.63
CA SER A 726 15.88 4.12 29.94
C SER A 726 14.80 3.40 30.75
N GLU A 727 13.71 4.07 31.13
CA GLU A 727 12.68 3.49 32.00
C GLU A 727 11.97 2.29 31.37
N GLU A 728 11.90 2.23 30.04
CA GLU A 728 11.10 1.23 29.32
C GLU A 728 11.71 -0.16 29.23
N PHE A 729 13.01 -0.32 29.55
CA PHE A 729 13.53 -1.66 29.79
C PHE A 729 12.78 -2.34 30.95
N ASN A 730 12.44 -1.57 31.98
CA ASN A 730 11.70 -2.08 33.14
C ASN A 730 10.22 -2.35 32.84
N SER A 731 9.62 -1.61 31.89
CA SER A 731 8.22 -1.81 31.46
C SER A 731 8.05 -2.99 30.48
N GLY A 732 9.17 -3.57 30.00
CA GLY A 732 9.15 -4.70 29.07
C GLY A 732 9.05 -4.28 27.60
N PHE A 733 9.79 -3.23 27.20
CA PHE A 733 9.98 -2.87 25.79
C PHE A 733 10.25 -4.14 24.95
N GLY A 734 9.58 -4.27 23.82
CA GLY A 734 9.59 -5.51 23.06
C GLY A 734 9.30 -5.32 21.59
N SER A 735 9.58 -6.35 20.81
CA SER A 735 9.21 -6.39 19.40
C SER A 735 7.68 -6.39 19.27
N HIS A 736 7.15 -5.69 18.27
CA HIS A 736 5.74 -5.83 17.85
C HIS A 736 5.73 -6.15 16.37
N THR A 737 5.35 -7.38 16.04
CA THR A 737 5.36 -7.92 14.69
C THR A 737 3.93 -8.34 14.34
N PRO A 738 3.14 -7.42 13.75
CA PRO A 738 1.76 -7.70 13.42
C PRO A 738 1.63 -8.56 12.17
N LEU A 739 0.72 -9.53 12.22
CA LEU A 739 0.27 -10.29 11.05
C LEU A 739 -0.99 -9.64 10.46
N LEU A 740 -1.85 -9.11 11.34
CA LEU A 740 -3.02 -8.29 11.01
C LEU A 740 -2.90 -6.91 11.69
N LEU A 741 -3.25 -5.86 10.96
CA LEU A 741 -3.42 -4.50 11.48
C LEU A 741 -4.81 -4.00 11.10
N GLY A 742 -5.76 -4.13 12.02
CA GLY A 742 -7.17 -3.92 11.72
C GLY A 742 -7.66 -4.98 10.73
N GLN A 743 -8.05 -4.57 9.52
CA GLN A 743 -8.40 -5.49 8.43
C GLN A 743 -7.23 -5.75 7.46
N ALA A 744 -6.11 -5.02 7.59
CA ALA A 744 -4.99 -5.15 6.68
C ALA A 744 -4.12 -6.38 7.01
N LYS A 745 -3.74 -7.13 5.97
CA LYS A 745 -2.82 -8.27 6.07
C LYS A 745 -1.39 -7.83 5.78
N VAL A 746 -0.49 -8.01 6.75
CA VAL A 746 0.92 -7.59 6.61
C VAL A 746 1.66 -8.58 5.72
N VAL A 747 2.02 -8.18 4.50
CA VAL A 747 2.62 -9.05 3.45
C VAL A 747 3.75 -9.96 3.97
N ARG A 748 4.68 -9.41 4.75
CA ARG A 748 5.86 -10.15 5.24
C ARG A 748 5.53 -11.28 6.23
N TYR A 749 4.49 -11.09 7.05
CA TYR A 749 4.25 -11.93 8.24
C TYR A 749 2.93 -12.68 8.19
N TYR A 750 1.95 -12.21 7.42
CA TYR A 750 0.67 -12.89 7.23
C TYR A 750 0.79 -14.34 6.71
N PRO A 751 1.80 -14.73 5.89
CA PRO A 751 1.99 -16.15 5.55
C PRO A 751 2.14 -17.08 6.77
N ASN A 752 2.54 -16.56 7.93
CA ASN A 752 2.62 -17.33 9.19
C ASN A 752 1.33 -17.30 10.02
N TYR A 753 0.27 -16.62 9.57
CA TYR A 753 -0.98 -16.41 10.33
C TYR A 753 -1.58 -17.72 10.84
N GLN A 754 -1.72 -18.71 9.95
CA GLN A 754 -2.33 -19.99 10.32
C GLN A 754 -1.47 -20.75 11.33
N ARG A 755 -0.15 -20.80 11.12
CA ARG A 755 0.79 -21.45 12.06
C ARG A 755 0.72 -20.83 13.45
N ILE A 756 0.61 -19.50 13.53
CA ILE A 756 0.51 -18.77 14.80
C ILE A 756 -0.84 -18.99 15.46
N LEU A 757 -1.93 -18.97 14.70
CA LEU A 757 -3.27 -19.27 15.20
C LEU A 757 -3.33 -20.69 15.79
N ASP A 758 -2.78 -21.68 15.09
CA ASP A 758 -2.75 -23.06 15.55
C ASP A 758 -1.86 -23.23 16.79
N THR A 759 -0.74 -22.51 16.85
CA THR A 759 0.13 -22.45 18.03
C THR A 759 -0.62 -21.87 19.22
N ALA A 760 -1.31 -20.74 19.05
CA ALA A 760 -2.11 -20.14 20.11
C ALA A 760 -3.20 -21.10 20.60
N LYS A 761 -3.95 -21.73 19.68
CA LYS A 761 -4.95 -22.75 20.02
C LYS A 761 -4.34 -23.90 20.81
N THR A 762 -3.19 -24.39 20.40
CA THR A 762 -2.48 -25.49 21.08
C THR A 762 -2.08 -25.10 22.50
N ILE A 763 -1.56 -23.88 22.69
CA ILE A 763 -1.22 -23.35 24.02
C ILE A 763 -2.49 -23.27 24.89
N ILE A 764 -3.59 -22.74 24.36
CA ILE A 764 -4.86 -22.62 25.09
C ILE A 764 -5.40 -24.00 25.47
N LEU A 765 -5.36 -24.98 24.57
CA LEU A 765 -5.85 -26.34 24.84
C LEU A 765 -5.03 -27.05 25.93
N ASN A 766 -3.71 -26.78 25.98
CA ASN A 766 -2.82 -27.37 26.97
C ASN A 766 -2.93 -26.69 28.34
N THR A 767 -2.92 -25.35 28.36
CA THR A 767 -2.94 -24.55 29.59
C THR A 767 -4.33 -24.40 30.19
N LYS A 768 -5.36 -24.45 29.33
CA LYS A 768 -6.79 -24.23 29.63
C LYS A 768 -7.15 -22.79 30.01
N TYR A 769 -6.22 -21.84 29.90
CA TYR A 769 -6.44 -20.43 30.19
C TYR A 769 -5.76 -19.52 29.18
N VAL A 770 -6.11 -18.24 29.19
CA VAL A 770 -5.38 -17.15 28.53
C VAL A 770 -5.07 -16.06 29.54
N THR A 771 -4.18 -15.13 29.18
CA THR A 771 -3.93 -13.93 29.97
C THR A 771 -4.59 -12.73 29.30
N ASN A 772 -5.39 -11.95 30.04
CA ASN A 772 -6.01 -10.75 29.48
C ASN A 772 -5.06 -9.54 29.43
N ALA A 773 -5.54 -8.41 28.91
CA ALA A 773 -4.75 -7.18 28.81
C ALA A 773 -4.30 -6.58 30.16
N GLU A 774 -4.92 -6.99 31.27
CA GLU A 774 -4.57 -6.57 32.64
C GLU A 774 -3.66 -7.60 33.34
N ASP A 775 -3.08 -8.52 32.57
CA ASP A 775 -2.23 -9.63 33.04
C ASP A 775 -2.92 -10.59 34.04
N ARG A 776 -4.25 -10.74 33.93
CA ARG A 776 -5.05 -11.70 34.71
C ARG A 776 -5.41 -12.94 33.90
N LEU A 777 -5.50 -14.08 34.59
CA LEU A 777 -5.86 -15.36 33.97
C LEU A 777 -7.36 -15.46 33.73
N VAL A 778 -7.74 -15.87 32.52
CA VAL A 778 -9.12 -16.16 32.11
C VAL A 778 -9.23 -17.66 31.84
N ASP A 779 -10.03 -18.38 32.64
CA ASP A 779 -10.25 -19.81 32.47
C ASP A 779 -11.15 -20.11 31.26
N LEU A 780 -10.72 -21.07 30.43
CA LEU A 780 -11.38 -21.50 29.21
C LEU A 780 -11.68 -23.00 29.21
N SER A 781 -11.56 -23.68 30.35
CA SER A 781 -11.81 -25.12 30.50
C SER A 781 -13.19 -25.55 29.95
N GLY A 782 -14.22 -24.70 30.05
CA GLY A 782 -15.56 -24.97 29.51
C GLY A 782 -15.76 -24.67 28.01
N LYS A 783 -14.74 -24.19 27.30
CA LYS A 783 -14.83 -23.73 25.90
C LYS A 783 -13.86 -24.45 24.95
N LEU A 784 -13.15 -25.48 25.42
CA LEU A 784 -12.04 -26.12 24.68
C LEU A 784 -12.45 -26.70 23.32
N ASP A 785 -13.61 -27.34 23.22
CA ASP A 785 -14.10 -27.89 21.93
C ASP A 785 -14.34 -26.79 20.89
N LYS A 786 -14.86 -25.62 21.34
CA LYS A 786 -15.08 -24.46 20.48
C LYS A 786 -13.76 -23.79 20.08
N ILE A 787 -12.77 -23.77 20.98
CA ILE A 787 -11.42 -23.29 20.68
C ILE A 787 -10.78 -24.17 19.61
N LYS A 788 -10.94 -25.49 19.70
CA LYS A 788 -10.41 -26.42 18.70
C LYS A 788 -11.00 -26.15 17.31
N SER A 789 -12.30 -25.83 17.23
CA SER A 789 -12.98 -25.50 15.98
C SER A 789 -12.78 -24.07 15.48
N ALA A 790 -12.18 -23.18 16.27
CA ALA A 790 -11.94 -21.79 15.87
C ALA A 790 -11.03 -21.72 14.63
N SER A 791 -11.45 -20.93 13.64
CA SER A 791 -10.79 -20.79 12.33
C SER A 791 -10.06 -19.46 12.15
N SER A 792 -10.30 -18.49 13.05
CA SER A 792 -9.72 -17.17 13.00
C SER A 792 -9.40 -16.59 14.38
N CYS A 793 -8.59 -15.54 14.42
CA CYS A 793 -8.36 -14.76 15.65
C CYS A 793 -9.65 -14.07 16.14
N PHE A 794 -10.57 -13.71 15.23
CA PHE A 794 -11.91 -13.23 15.58
C PHE A 794 -12.71 -14.28 16.36
N ASP A 795 -12.69 -15.55 15.92
CA ASP A 795 -13.36 -16.64 16.63
C ASP A 795 -12.79 -16.82 18.04
N LEU A 796 -11.46 -16.79 18.17
CA LEU A 796 -10.80 -16.87 19.49
C LEU A 796 -11.18 -15.69 20.37
N TYR A 797 -11.14 -14.47 19.83
CA TYR A 797 -11.53 -13.27 20.56
C TYR A 797 -12.97 -13.37 21.08
N ASN A 798 -13.93 -13.79 20.24
CA ASN A 798 -15.32 -13.93 20.65
C ASN A 798 -15.52 -15.03 21.71
N LEU A 799 -14.72 -16.09 21.67
CA LEU A 799 -14.75 -17.14 22.69
C LEU A 799 -14.19 -16.66 24.03
N VAL A 800 -13.12 -15.86 24.01
CA VAL A 800 -12.50 -15.30 25.22
C VAL A 800 -13.38 -14.19 25.79
N GLY A 801 -13.81 -13.24 24.95
CA GLY A 801 -14.67 -12.10 25.28
C GLY A 801 -13.94 -10.78 25.52
N GLU A 802 -12.61 -10.78 25.50
CA GLU A 802 -11.77 -9.60 25.76
C GLU A 802 -10.40 -9.72 25.08
N ASN A 803 -9.63 -8.62 25.07
CA ASN A 803 -8.25 -8.60 24.59
C ASN A 803 -7.38 -9.56 25.41
N PHE A 804 -6.63 -10.43 24.74
CA PHE A 804 -5.86 -11.46 25.42
C PHE A 804 -4.54 -11.78 24.72
N TRP A 805 -3.68 -12.49 25.43
CA TRP A 805 -2.46 -13.05 24.93
C TRP A 805 -2.16 -14.42 25.53
N VAL A 806 -1.36 -15.20 24.81
CA VAL A 806 -0.75 -16.46 25.27
C VAL A 806 0.72 -16.46 24.92
N SER A 807 1.57 -17.12 25.70
CA SER A 807 3.00 -17.20 25.41
C SER A 807 3.40 -18.56 24.86
N THR A 808 4.25 -18.55 23.83
CA THR A 808 5.06 -19.74 23.52
C THR A 808 6.02 -20.03 24.68
N THR A 809 6.57 -21.24 24.72
CA THR A 809 7.55 -21.65 25.74
C THR A 809 8.79 -22.20 25.06
N CYS A 810 9.94 -22.00 25.69
CA CYS A 810 11.22 -22.53 25.22
C CYS A 810 11.84 -23.40 26.31
N ASP A 811 12.18 -24.65 25.99
CA ASP A 811 12.86 -25.53 26.94
C ASP A 811 14.28 -25.03 27.21
N SER A 812 14.68 -24.95 28.49
CA SER A 812 16.01 -24.52 28.93
C SER A 812 17.02 -25.67 28.86
N MET A 813 18.23 -25.40 28.36
CA MET A 813 19.37 -26.31 28.51
C MET A 813 20.18 -26.02 29.77
N ALA A 814 20.20 -24.77 30.24
CA ALA A 814 20.91 -24.41 31.47
C ALA A 814 20.28 -25.05 32.71
N TYR A 815 18.95 -25.24 32.70
CA TYR A 815 18.19 -25.78 33.82
C TYR A 815 17.22 -26.86 33.36
N GLU A 816 17.54 -28.12 33.68
CA GLU A 816 16.72 -29.27 33.31
C GLU A 816 15.27 -29.13 33.80
N GLY A 817 14.31 -29.29 32.89
CA GLY A 817 12.88 -29.17 33.16
C GLY A 817 12.35 -27.74 33.28
N LYS A 818 13.20 -26.70 33.26
CA LYS A 818 12.76 -25.30 33.24
C LYS A 818 12.26 -24.94 31.84
N LYS A 819 11.11 -24.26 31.79
CA LYS A 819 10.57 -23.65 30.57
C LYS A 819 10.65 -22.14 30.67
N LEU A 820 11.38 -21.53 29.75
CA LEU A 820 11.46 -20.09 29.59
C LEU A 820 10.20 -19.60 28.88
N GLU A 821 9.76 -18.39 29.21
CA GLU A 821 8.75 -17.69 28.41
C GLU A 821 9.34 -17.51 26.99
N GLY A 822 8.54 -17.67 25.95
CA GLY A 822 8.92 -17.40 24.56
C GLY A 822 8.38 -16.05 24.11
N THR A 823 7.66 -16.03 23.01
CA THR A 823 6.99 -14.84 22.48
C THR A 823 5.49 -14.87 22.78
N ARG A 824 4.90 -13.71 23.08
CA ARG A 824 3.46 -13.58 23.31
C ARG A 824 2.73 -13.46 21.98
N ILE A 825 1.74 -14.30 21.76
CA ILE A 825 0.76 -14.17 20.67
C ILE A 825 -0.40 -13.35 21.21
N THR A 826 -0.60 -12.15 20.67
CA THR A 826 -1.60 -11.19 21.15
C THR A 826 -2.75 -11.09 20.18
N THR A 827 -3.98 -11.10 20.69
CA THR A 827 -5.19 -10.78 19.94
C THR A 827 -5.86 -9.58 20.57
N GLN A 828 -5.84 -8.45 19.87
CA GLN A 828 -6.43 -7.21 20.34
C GLN A 828 -7.45 -6.69 19.31
N MET A 829 -8.67 -6.43 19.75
CA MET A 829 -9.64 -5.69 18.94
C MET A 829 -9.17 -4.23 18.87
N THR A 830 -9.04 -3.70 17.66
CA THR A 830 -8.72 -2.27 17.48
C THR A 830 -9.98 -1.43 17.70
N ASP A 831 -9.82 -0.19 18.19
CA ASP A 831 -10.93 0.69 18.64
C ASP A 831 -12.03 0.98 17.59
N ARG A 832 -11.84 0.59 16.33
CA ARG A 832 -12.72 0.92 15.22
C ARG A 832 -13.24 -0.33 14.53
N ILE A 833 -12.39 -1.09 13.82
CA ILE A 833 -12.75 -2.34 13.13
C ILE A 833 -11.50 -3.22 12.92
N GLY A 834 -11.63 -4.53 13.14
CA GLY A 834 -10.59 -5.52 12.88
C GLY A 834 -9.69 -5.83 14.09
N PHE A 835 -8.53 -6.44 13.84
CA PHE A 835 -7.65 -6.94 14.89
C PHE A 835 -6.20 -6.53 14.71
N ASP A 836 -5.53 -6.22 15.82
CA ASP A 836 -4.09 -6.37 15.95
C ASP A 836 -3.80 -7.80 16.42
N PHE A 837 -3.57 -8.69 15.45
CA PHE A 837 -3.12 -10.06 15.70
C PHE A 837 -1.62 -10.12 15.41
N ALA A 838 -0.83 -10.26 16.47
CA ALA A 838 0.61 -10.03 16.42
C ALA A 838 1.38 -10.98 17.32
N ILE A 839 2.68 -11.09 17.06
CA ILE A 839 3.62 -11.58 18.05
C ILE A 839 4.30 -10.39 18.74
N ARG A 840 4.40 -10.45 20.07
CA ARG A 840 5.08 -9.46 20.91
C ARG A 840 6.07 -10.16 21.84
N THR A 841 7.36 -9.83 21.70
CA THR A 841 8.41 -10.43 22.55
C THR A 841 8.87 -9.40 23.56
N PRO A 842 8.36 -9.43 24.81
CA PRO A 842 8.78 -8.49 25.83
C PRO A 842 10.24 -8.74 26.22
N CYS A 843 11.02 -7.70 26.51
CA CYS A 843 12.37 -7.82 27.05
C CYS A 843 12.43 -7.23 28.46
N THR A 844 11.74 -7.86 29.41
CA THR A 844 11.80 -7.46 30.83
C THR A 844 13.15 -7.81 31.46
N PRO A 845 13.56 -7.17 32.57
CA PRO A 845 14.82 -7.48 33.24
C PRO A 845 14.93 -8.95 33.66
N SER A 846 13.86 -9.54 34.19
CA SER A 846 13.83 -10.96 34.58
C SER A 846 14.05 -11.88 33.38
N ARG A 847 13.35 -11.64 32.27
CA ARG A 847 13.53 -12.44 31.05
C ARG A 847 14.95 -12.29 30.51
N TRP A 848 15.50 -11.07 30.56
CA TRP A 848 16.85 -10.80 30.11
C TRP A 848 17.87 -11.65 30.85
N GLU A 849 17.79 -11.72 32.18
CA GLU A 849 18.68 -12.54 33.00
C GLU A 849 18.58 -14.02 32.63
N GLU A 850 17.37 -14.55 32.43
CA GLU A 850 17.18 -15.95 32.04
C GLU A 850 17.81 -16.30 30.69
N TYR A 851 17.62 -15.44 29.68
CA TYR A 851 18.21 -15.67 28.35
C TYR A 851 19.71 -15.35 28.30
N ASP A 852 20.22 -14.45 29.15
CA ASP A 852 21.66 -14.20 29.30
C ASP A 852 22.39 -15.47 29.78
N GLU A 853 21.82 -16.14 30.78
CA GLU A 853 22.32 -17.43 31.30
C GLU A 853 22.22 -18.53 30.26
N GLU A 854 21.09 -18.63 29.56
CA GLU A 854 20.84 -19.67 28.56
C GLU A 854 21.79 -19.58 27.36
N ILE A 855 21.99 -18.37 26.82
CA ILE A 855 22.91 -18.15 25.70
C ILE A 855 24.36 -18.32 26.15
N ALA A 856 24.70 -17.91 27.38
CA ALA A 856 26.03 -18.18 27.95
C ALA A 856 26.31 -19.68 28.04
N PHE A 857 25.34 -20.47 28.52
CA PHE A 857 25.44 -21.92 28.56
C PHE A 857 25.58 -22.53 27.16
N ALA A 858 24.76 -22.10 26.20
CA ALA A 858 24.84 -22.57 24.81
C ALA A 858 26.20 -22.23 24.16
N TRP A 859 26.76 -21.05 24.44
CA TRP A 859 28.08 -20.65 23.98
C TRP A 859 29.19 -21.50 24.60
N GLU A 860 29.15 -21.77 25.90
CA GLU A 860 30.09 -22.67 26.57
C GLU A 860 30.02 -24.08 25.97
N ALA A 861 28.81 -24.61 25.76
CA ALA A 861 28.60 -25.90 25.12
C ALA A 861 29.20 -25.96 23.71
N LEU A 862 29.05 -24.90 22.91
CA LEU A 862 29.68 -24.78 21.60
C LEU A 862 31.22 -24.76 21.69
N CYS A 863 31.79 -23.98 22.62
CA CYS A 863 33.22 -23.96 22.89
C CYS A 863 33.75 -25.34 23.30
N VAL A 864 33.01 -26.10 24.11
CA VAL A 864 33.36 -27.47 24.51
C VAL A 864 33.30 -28.41 23.31
N ALA A 865 32.22 -28.37 22.52
CA ALA A 865 32.03 -29.18 21.33
C ALA A 865 33.18 -29.00 20.31
N TYR A 866 33.60 -27.76 20.08
CA TYR A 866 34.71 -27.46 19.18
C TYR A 866 36.09 -27.82 19.75
N SER A 867 36.31 -27.61 21.06
CA SER A 867 37.61 -27.80 21.72
C SER A 867 37.84 -29.20 22.29
N GLY A 868 36.90 -30.13 22.15
CA GLY A 868 37.04 -31.52 22.59
C GLY A 868 38.21 -32.24 21.92
N ASP A 869 38.84 -33.18 22.63
CA ASP A 869 40.01 -33.95 22.16
C ASP A 869 39.75 -34.70 20.84
N LEU A 870 38.47 -34.94 20.54
CA LEU A 870 37.98 -35.66 19.37
C LEU A 870 37.79 -34.80 18.10
N PHE A 871 37.84 -33.46 18.15
CA PHE A 871 37.75 -32.62 16.92
C PHE A 871 39.04 -32.72 16.05
N ALA A 872 40.07 -33.45 16.52
CA ALA A 872 41.29 -33.72 15.76
C ALA A 872 41.14 -34.85 14.72
N SER A 873 40.15 -35.75 14.88
CA SER A 873 39.82 -36.76 13.89
C SER A 873 38.83 -36.16 12.89
N HIS A 874 38.96 -36.46 11.60
CA HIS A 874 38.04 -35.96 10.55
C HIS A 874 36.69 -36.70 10.59
N ASP A 875 36.14 -36.91 11.78
CA ASP A 875 34.91 -37.68 12.01
C ASP A 875 33.67 -36.84 11.65
N LEU A 876 32.86 -37.37 10.73
CA LEU A 876 31.60 -36.78 10.27
C LEU A 876 30.61 -36.55 11.42
N ASN A 877 30.61 -37.41 12.44
CA ASN A 877 29.71 -37.26 13.60
C ASN A 877 30.08 -36.03 14.46
N MET A 878 31.37 -35.70 14.57
CA MET A 878 31.83 -34.55 15.36
C MET A 878 31.47 -33.21 14.71
N LEU A 879 31.47 -33.15 13.38
CA LEU A 879 31.00 -31.97 12.65
C LEU A 879 29.51 -31.70 12.91
N ASN A 880 28.70 -32.74 13.09
CA ASN A 880 27.28 -32.58 13.38
C ASN A 880 27.05 -32.02 14.79
N ILE A 881 27.82 -32.44 15.80
CA ILE A 881 27.72 -31.88 17.16
C ILE A 881 27.99 -30.37 17.16
N VAL A 882 29.00 -29.91 16.41
CA VAL A 882 29.30 -28.47 16.29
C VAL A 882 28.19 -27.73 15.55
N LYS A 883 27.65 -28.30 14.45
CA LYS A 883 26.53 -27.69 13.72
C LYS A 883 25.29 -27.55 14.63
N ASP A 884 24.93 -28.60 15.36
CA ASP A 884 23.80 -28.58 16.28
C ASP A 884 24.02 -27.51 17.35
N ALA A 885 25.21 -27.42 17.96
CA ALA A 885 25.52 -26.40 18.96
C ALA A 885 25.41 -24.96 18.44
N ILE A 886 25.83 -24.69 17.19
CA ILE A 886 25.65 -23.39 16.53
C ILE A 886 24.15 -23.08 16.35
N LEU A 887 23.37 -24.05 15.90
CA LEU A 887 21.92 -23.90 15.73
C LEU A 887 21.20 -23.70 17.07
N ARG A 888 21.61 -24.38 18.15
CA ARG A 888 21.04 -24.15 19.50
C ARG A 888 21.27 -22.73 20.01
N MET A 889 22.48 -22.21 19.86
CA MET A 889 22.78 -20.82 20.20
C MET A 889 21.92 -19.84 19.37
N THR A 890 21.69 -20.15 18.10
CA THR A 890 20.83 -19.36 17.21
C THR A 890 19.34 -19.42 17.63
N TYR A 891 18.85 -20.59 18.05
CA TYR A 891 17.49 -20.78 18.56
C TYR A 891 17.18 -19.87 19.76
N TYR A 892 18.08 -19.84 20.75
CA TYR A 892 17.90 -18.99 21.93
C TYR A 892 17.97 -17.51 21.60
N TRP A 893 18.84 -17.10 20.67
CA TRP A 893 18.88 -15.71 20.21
C TRP A 893 17.56 -15.25 19.56
N TYR A 894 16.96 -16.09 18.71
CA TYR A 894 15.67 -15.75 18.07
C TYR A 894 14.48 -15.75 19.02
N ASN A 895 14.53 -16.51 20.12
CA ASN A 895 13.53 -16.44 21.17
C ASN A 895 13.78 -15.32 22.19
N PHE A 896 15.05 -14.89 22.34
CA PHE A 896 15.42 -13.77 23.18
C PHE A 896 14.98 -12.42 22.57
N MET A 897 15.28 -12.21 21.29
CA MET A 897 15.04 -10.96 20.55
C MET A 897 15.50 -9.68 21.28
N PRO A 898 16.77 -9.56 21.72
CA PRO A 898 17.20 -8.53 22.66
C PRO A 898 17.40 -7.12 22.06
N LEU A 899 17.14 -6.95 20.77
CA LEU A 899 17.32 -5.69 20.06
C LEU A 899 15.95 -5.06 19.76
N SER A 900 15.91 -3.73 19.75
CA SER A 900 14.73 -2.97 19.36
C SER A 900 14.21 -3.33 17.96
N ARG A 901 15.13 -3.59 17.02
CA ARG A 901 14.89 -4.11 15.67
C ARG A 901 16.12 -4.88 15.19
N GLY A 902 15.95 -5.77 14.21
CA GLY A 902 17.07 -6.39 13.50
C GLY A 902 17.64 -7.67 14.13
N SER A 903 17.06 -8.19 15.23
CA SER A 903 17.48 -9.44 15.88
C SER A 903 17.60 -10.61 14.91
N ALA A 904 16.65 -10.76 13.99
CA ALA A 904 16.67 -11.80 12.96
C ALA A 904 17.95 -11.73 12.10
N ALA A 905 18.29 -10.55 11.59
CA ALA A 905 19.45 -10.37 10.73
C ALA A 905 20.78 -10.61 11.48
N VAL A 906 20.85 -10.10 12.72
CA VAL A 906 22.03 -10.29 13.59
C VAL A 906 22.24 -11.77 13.93
N GLY A 907 21.16 -12.50 14.27
CA GLY A 907 21.22 -13.92 14.58
C GLY A 907 21.76 -14.75 13.43
N TYR A 908 21.24 -14.52 12.22
CA TYR A 908 21.71 -15.22 11.03
C TYR A 908 23.17 -14.87 10.69
N THR A 909 23.57 -13.60 10.87
CA THR A 909 24.95 -13.14 10.65
C THR A 909 25.94 -13.86 11.57
N VAL A 910 25.62 -13.96 12.87
CA VAL A 910 26.46 -14.66 13.85
C VAL A 910 26.51 -16.16 13.51
N MET A 911 25.39 -16.77 13.15
CA MET A 911 25.34 -18.18 12.72
C MET A 911 26.29 -18.44 11.54
N LEU A 912 26.28 -17.60 10.49
CA LEU A 912 27.22 -17.70 9.37
C LEU A 912 28.68 -17.55 9.83
N GLY A 913 28.96 -16.56 10.68
CA GLY A 913 30.30 -16.32 11.22
C GLY A 913 30.84 -17.48 12.06
N LEU A 914 29.98 -18.13 12.86
CA LEU A 914 30.34 -19.31 13.65
C LEU A 914 30.61 -20.54 12.76
N PHE A 915 29.82 -20.75 11.71
CA PHE A 915 30.12 -21.79 10.72
C PHE A 915 31.48 -21.53 10.06
N LEU A 916 31.73 -20.31 9.60
CA LEU A 916 33.01 -19.94 8.99
C LEU A 916 34.16 -20.16 9.98
N ALA A 917 34.04 -19.75 11.24
CA ALA A 917 35.04 -19.99 12.29
C ALA A 917 35.38 -21.49 12.42
N ALA A 918 34.40 -22.36 12.21
CA ALA A 918 34.53 -23.82 12.24
C ALA A 918 35.06 -24.43 10.93
N ASN A 919 35.39 -23.60 9.94
CA ASN A 919 35.77 -23.97 8.57
C ASN A 919 34.63 -24.62 7.77
N MET A 920 33.41 -24.19 8.04
CA MET A 920 32.19 -24.60 7.35
C MET A 920 31.57 -23.39 6.65
N GLU A 921 31.17 -23.54 5.40
CA GLU A 921 30.48 -22.49 4.65
C GLU A 921 29.10 -22.96 4.22
N VAL A 922 28.09 -22.12 4.43
CA VAL A 922 26.72 -22.33 3.95
C VAL A 922 26.65 -21.87 2.48
N THR A 923 26.51 -22.81 1.56
CA THR A 923 26.65 -22.55 0.11
C THR A 923 25.33 -22.31 -0.64
N THR A 924 24.18 -22.51 0.01
CA THR A 924 22.86 -22.26 -0.60
C THR A 924 22.11 -21.18 0.17
N SER A 925 21.22 -20.47 -0.51
CA SER A 925 20.33 -19.50 0.12
C SER A 925 19.21 -20.19 0.90
N ILE A 926 18.50 -19.42 1.74
CA ILE A 926 17.32 -19.86 2.48
C ILE A 926 16.24 -20.32 1.47
N PRO A 927 15.60 -21.48 1.67
CA PRO A 927 14.57 -21.97 0.75
C PRO A 927 13.36 -21.02 0.63
N PRO A 928 12.64 -21.04 -0.49
CA PRO A 928 11.40 -20.26 -0.65
C PRO A 928 10.39 -20.55 0.46
N GLY A 929 9.78 -19.50 1.01
CA GLY A 929 8.78 -19.59 2.07
C GLY A 929 9.32 -19.86 3.49
N VAL A 930 10.62 -20.12 3.66
CA VAL A 930 11.24 -20.35 4.98
C VAL A 930 11.71 -19.03 5.59
N GLN A 931 11.31 -18.76 6.83
CA GLN A 931 11.85 -17.68 7.66
C GLN A 931 12.44 -18.30 8.93
N VAL A 932 13.77 -18.25 9.08
CA VAL A 932 14.52 -19.06 10.06
C VAL A 932 14.23 -18.63 11.49
N ASP A 933 14.02 -17.34 11.72
CA ASP A 933 13.56 -16.80 13.00
C ASP A 933 12.18 -17.34 13.40
N TRP A 934 11.24 -17.44 12.45
CA TRP A 934 9.93 -18.02 12.72
C TRP A 934 9.99 -19.52 13.00
N GLU A 935 10.89 -20.26 12.35
CA GLU A 935 11.13 -21.67 12.69
C GLU A 935 11.57 -21.83 14.15
N ALA A 936 12.38 -20.90 14.68
CA ALA A 936 12.79 -20.92 16.08
C ALA A 936 11.67 -20.48 17.04
N ILE A 937 10.97 -19.37 16.73
CA ILE A 937 9.91 -18.81 17.59
C ILE A 937 8.74 -19.78 17.76
N LEU A 938 8.42 -20.56 16.72
CA LEU A 938 7.33 -21.53 16.71
C LEU A 938 7.75 -22.93 17.20
N SER A 939 9.04 -23.15 17.45
CA SER A 939 9.53 -24.43 17.96
C SER A 939 9.59 -24.42 19.50
N PRO A 940 8.99 -25.42 20.18
CA PRO A 940 8.94 -25.45 21.64
C PRO A 940 10.30 -25.76 22.29
N ASN A 941 11.22 -26.38 21.54
CA ASN A 941 12.56 -26.75 22.00
C ASN A 941 13.59 -26.63 20.87
N PRO A 942 14.88 -26.53 21.22
CA PRO A 942 15.95 -26.38 20.23
C PRO A 942 16.05 -27.57 19.26
N GLU A 943 15.78 -28.80 19.69
CA GLU A 943 15.88 -30.00 18.84
C GLU A 943 14.89 -29.96 17.67
N THR A 944 13.65 -29.51 17.92
CA THR A 944 12.64 -29.35 16.87
C THR A 944 13.07 -28.32 15.82
N PHE A 945 13.64 -27.19 16.29
CA PHE A 945 14.20 -26.17 15.41
C PHE A 945 15.39 -26.71 14.59
N ILE A 946 16.32 -27.42 15.23
CA ILE A 946 17.48 -28.01 14.57
C ILE A 946 17.02 -28.97 13.47
N GLU A 947 16.08 -29.87 13.74
CA GLU A 947 15.60 -30.83 12.74
C GLU A 947 14.90 -30.13 11.56
N SER A 948 14.16 -29.04 11.79
CA SER A 948 13.58 -28.22 10.71
C SER A 948 14.66 -27.59 9.81
N VAL A 949 15.68 -26.96 10.41
CA VAL A 949 16.75 -26.26 9.67
C VAL A 949 17.72 -27.23 9.00
N LYS A 950 18.01 -28.35 9.66
CA LYS A 950 18.96 -29.39 9.23
C LYS A 950 18.63 -29.96 7.85
N GLN A 951 17.34 -30.16 7.55
CA GLN A 951 16.89 -30.75 6.29
C GLN A 951 17.43 -30.03 5.05
N TRP A 952 17.54 -28.71 5.09
CA TRP A 952 17.99 -27.90 3.95
C TRP A 952 19.39 -27.29 4.17
N MET A 953 19.78 -27.00 5.40
CA MET A 953 21.07 -26.36 5.68
C MET A 953 22.24 -27.35 5.71
N TYR A 954 22.07 -28.57 6.23
CA TYR A 954 23.21 -29.49 6.35
C TYR A 954 23.77 -29.94 5.00
N PRO A 955 22.93 -30.24 3.98
CA PRO A 955 23.42 -30.55 2.63
C PRO A 955 24.21 -29.39 1.99
N SER A 956 23.89 -28.15 2.37
CA SER A 956 24.52 -26.94 1.85
C SER A 956 25.80 -26.53 2.56
N ILE A 957 26.09 -27.10 3.74
CA ILE A 957 27.32 -26.84 4.46
C ILE A 957 28.48 -27.62 3.82
N LYS A 958 29.52 -26.91 3.37
CA LYS A 958 30.76 -27.48 2.83
C LYS A 958 31.97 -27.08 3.69
N ILE A 959 32.97 -27.94 3.75
CA ILE A 959 34.24 -27.61 4.42
C ILE A 959 34.98 -26.60 3.53
N ASN A 960 35.22 -25.40 4.03
CA ASN A 960 35.95 -24.35 3.33
C ASN A 960 36.88 -23.58 4.29
N ARG A 961 38.13 -23.38 3.87
CA ARG A 961 39.16 -22.64 4.61
C ARG A 961 39.62 -21.35 3.91
N SER A 962 39.13 -21.08 2.69
CA SER A 962 39.53 -19.91 1.89
C SER A 962 39.27 -18.56 2.58
N TRP A 963 38.29 -18.49 3.48
CA TRP A 963 38.03 -17.28 4.26
C TRP A 963 39.23 -16.83 5.11
N LYS A 964 40.16 -17.75 5.43
CA LYS A 964 41.39 -17.46 6.17
C LYS A 964 42.45 -16.74 5.34
N ASP A 965 42.34 -16.82 4.01
CA ASP A 965 43.26 -16.15 3.08
C ASP A 965 42.90 -14.67 2.93
N HIS A 966 41.70 -14.26 3.37
CA HIS A 966 41.30 -12.87 3.40
C HIS A 966 42.00 -12.11 4.52
N ALA A 967 42.35 -10.85 4.23
CA ALA A 967 42.92 -9.95 5.21
C ALA A 967 41.96 -9.69 6.39
N ASP A 968 42.52 -9.32 7.53
CA ASP A 968 41.75 -9.04 8.75
C ASP A 968 40.81 -7.85 8.52
N VAL A 969 39.50 -8.07 8.67
CA VAL A 969 38.46 -7.08 8.32
C VAL A 969 38.66 -5.79 9.11
N SER A 970 39.00 -5.89 10.39
CA SER A 970 39.22 -4.75 11.28
C SER A 970 40.46 -3.93 10.92
N MET A 971 41.45 -4.56 10.27
CA MET A 971 42.66 -3.88 9.79
C MET A 971 42.43 -3.23 8.42
N VAL A 972 41.68 -3.90 7.55
CA VAL A 972 41.39 -3.43 6.19
C VAL A 972 40.44 -2.22 6.21
N PHE A 973 39.41 -2.27 7.05
CA PHE A 973 38.43 -1.20 7.24
C PHE A 973 38.56 -0.63 8.65
N ASN A 974 39.72 -0.02 8.91
CA ASN A 974 40.12 0.40 10.24
C ASN A 974 39.27 1.55 10.81
N THR A 975 38.71 2.42 9.98
CA THR A 975 37.95 3.60 10.41
C THR A 975 36.47 3.49 10.06
N THR A 976 35.61 4.15 10.84
CA THR A 976 34.16 4.27 10.55
C THR A 976 33.90 4.76 9.12
N GLY A 977 34.67 5.75 8.65
CA GLY A 977 34.56 6.27 7.28
C GLY A 977 34.92 5.24 6.21
N SER A 978 35.95 4.41 6.44
CA SER A 978 36.31 3.32 5.52
C SER A 978 35.23 2.23 5.46
N VAL A 979 34.53 1.97 6.56
CA VAL A 979 33.39 1.04 6.63
C VAL A 979 32.19 1.60 5.85
N VAL A 980 31.83 2.87 6.07
CA VAL A 980 30.75 3.53 5.30
C VAL A 980 31.05 3.52 3.80
N ALA A 981 32.30 3.75 3.41
CA ALA A 981 32.74 3.67 2.02
C ALA A 981 32.60 2.25 1.45
N ALA A 982 33.08 1.23 2.18
CA ALA A 982 32.98 -0.18 1.79
C ALA A 982 31.53 -0.64 1.59
N LEU A 983 30.61 -0.21 2.46
CA LEU A 983 29.18 -0.52 2.35
C LEU A 983 28.49 0.21 1.19
N SER A 984 29.15 1.21 0.59
CA SER A 984 28.58 2.05 -0.48
C SER A 984 29.23 1.82 -1.84
N SER A 985 30.19 0.88 -1.95
CA SER A 985 31.07 0.73 -3.10
C SER A 985 30.73 -0.48 -3.98
N TYR A 986 29.67 -0.38 -4.77
CA TYR A 986 29.39 -1.41 -5.79
C TYR A 986 30.12 -1.04 -7.08
N ASP A 987 30.66 -2.05 -7.78
CA ASP A 987 31.21 -1.85 -9.12
C ASP A 987 30.13 -1.16 -9.97
N ASN A 988 30.43 0.06 -10.43
CA ASN A 988 29.74 0.69 -11.54
C ASN A 988 30.64 0.58 -12.76
#